data_AF-A0A2R5GB99-F1
#
_entry.id   AF-A0A2R5GB99-F1
#
_cell.length_a   1.000
_cell.length_b   1.000
_cell.length_c   1.000
_cell.angle_alpha   90.00
_cell.angle_beta   90.00
_cell.angle_gamma   90.00
#
_symmetry.space_group_name_H-M   'P 1'
#
loop_
_entity.id
_entity.type
_entity.pdbx_description
1 polymer ?
#
loop_
_entity_poly.entity_id
_entity_poly.type
_entity_poly.pdbx_seq_one_letter_code
_entity_poly.pdbx_strand_id
1 'polypeptide(L)'
;MTATSQRPVQLGARRRRARRPDASQRSACWAAVIAVLALTWTATQDALTAEGRPCSNACSGHGQCVLSETDGAYCTCVRGFNTSEGPDCSFRECPKDVAWWDFATADDVAHAEVACSNMGVCDETSGQCDCQDGFEGIACERLSCPVTNGKVCMGRGRCMSLREAAETKDDATLFRDTTYTRWDADKIYGCVCDPGFTGYDCSLRTCTEGIDIINGAYLSEIQILDCSCPTNCDGYFYLNFRSQSVKILHSDSDTELKASLESLEAIVSVDVTLYGGSTVCDNDGVSAEITFRNLPGDLPDMIITGDSYLTSDGGATSVSMVTSGSAGSQGGTSRDGTAPVTECSGRGYCNRQFGSCWCQNTNVASTGGLFEASDGEGNAGTRDDCGKITTTPTACPFADNGSGTPTECASQGTCDPSTYRCSCNAGYTGHNCMLLTCPSGPAWFAEPTMSNSVHATAECSNMGICDRETGLCSCKSGFTGNACQLLACPGAEEGNTCNGHGTCYNMQQLAMLSLENGELRGVTYGTVPDEDNWDYNSIQGCYCDDAYFHGPFGWDFSSFSASYDCTKLSCPYGDNPQTTGQVNEVQTMTCIATAGTFQVSFRQDFSADIPYDATVAQFRAYLQALYSINEVAVSFDSGSTVCSSGAGTVSTLSFKVPGDLPLLTADTTQLTGSISFEESVQGTTEFIECSGQGTCDRSTGICDCFPGYSSSDGSGDGVTVGQRGDCGAMLIFASAQDEDAETL
;
A
#
# COMPACT_ATOMS: atom_id res chain seq x y z
N MET A 1 50.16 -42.84 4.32
CA MET A 1 50.71 -43.48 5.53
C MET A 1 49.52 -43.67 6.47
N THR A 2 48.88 -44.85 6.44
CA THR A 2 48.92 -45.89 7.50
C THR A 2 48.39 -45.39 8.86
N ALA A 3 47.53 -46.06 9.62
CA ALA A 3 46.92 -47.39 9.59
C ALA A 3 46.08 -47.54 10.89
N THR A 4 44.82 -48.01 10.76
CA THR A 4 44.13 -49.07 11.53
C THR A 4 44.10 -49.16 13.08
N SER A 5 42.88 -49.51 13.58
CA SER A 5 42.56 -50.68 14.46
C SER A 5 42.85 -50.59 15.99
N GLN A 6 42.11 -51.15 16.98
CA GLN A 6 41.03 -52.15 17.11
C GLN A 6 40.42 -52.10 18.55
N ARG A 7 39.29 -52.80 18.77
CA ARG A 7 38.56 -53.07 20.05
C ARG A 7 39.36 -53.93 21.08
N PRO A 8 38.88 -54.13 22.34
CA PRO A 8 38.07 -55.33 22.70
C PRO A 8 37.01 -55.12 23.84
N VAL A 9 35.82 -55.74 23.83
CA VAL A 9 35.31 -57.03 24.43
C VAL A 9 34.77 -56.97 25.89
N GLN A 10 33.67 -57.71 26.09
CA GLN A 10 32.66 -57.88 27.16
C GLN A 10 33.08 -58.33 28.58
N LEU A 11 32.16 -58.13 29.56
CA LEU A 11 31.54 -59.12 30.50
C LEU A 11 30.74 -58.34 31.58
N GLY A 12 29.57 -58.71 32.12
CA GLY A 12 28.76 -59.92 32.02
C GLY A 12 27.41 -59.73 32.75
N ALA A 13 26.43 -60.55 32.35
CA ALA A 13 25.07 -60.57 32.87
C ALA A 13 24.94 -61.32 34.22
N ARG A 14 24.01 -60.87 35.09
CA ARG A 14 23.34 -61.73 36.08
C ARG A 14 21.86 -61.85 35.75
N ARG A 15 21.45 -63.04 35.31
CA ARG A 15 20.07 -63.45 35.07
C ARG A 15 19.33 -63.66 36.41
N ARG A 16 18.15 -63.04 36.58
CA ARG A 16 17.08 -63.59 37.42
C ARG A 16 16.00 -64.17 36.49
N ARG A 17 15.71 -65.46 36.65
CA ARG A 17 14.56 -66.12 35.99
C ARG A 17 13.28 -65.62 36.65
N ALA A 18 12.38 -65.01 35.88
CA ALA A 18 10.97 -64.86 36.23
C ALA A 18 10.16 -65.97 35.53
N ARG A 19 9.24 -66.56 36.28
CA ARG A 19 8.36 -67.68 35.90
C ARG A 19 7.38 -67.25 34.79
N ARG A 20 7.06 -68.19 33.88
CA ARG A 20 5.96 -68.04 32.91
C ARG A 20 4.61 -68.02 33.66
N PRO A 21 3.70 -67.08 33.37
CA PRO A 21 2.34 -67.14 33.87
C PRO A 21 1.46 -68.06 33.02
N ASP A 22 0.43 -68.54 33.70
CA ASP A 22 -0.51 -69.60 33.37
C ASP A 22 -1.50 -69.21 32.24
N ALA A 23 -2.04 -70.22 31.55
CA ALA A 23 -2.90 -70.08 30.37
C ALA A 23 -4.29 -69.47 30.65
N SER A 24 -4.65 -69.24 31.91
CA SER A 24 -5.92 -68.63 32.32
C SER A 24 -5.95 -67.09 32.26
N GLN A 25 -4.81 -66.42 32.04
CA GLN A 25 -4.75 -64.95 31.92
C GLN A 25 -4.89 -64.41 30.48
N ARG A 26 -4.91 -65.29 29.47
CA ARG A 26 -5.06 -64.87 28.06
C ARG A 26 -6.49 -64.51 27.69
N SER A 27 -7.51 -65.08 28.35
CA SER A 27 -8.92 -64.79 28.04
C SER A 27 -9.42 -63.45 28.59
N ALA A 28 -8.77 -62.87 29.61
CA ALA A 28 -9.13 -61.56 30.14
C ALA A 28 -8.51 -60.38 29.35
N CYS A 29 -7.37 -60.59 28.70
CA CYS A 29 -6.75 -59.57 27.83
C CYS A 29 -7.48 -59.41 26.48
N TRP A 30 -8.06 -60.49 25.93
CA TRP A 30 -8.84 -60.39 24.68
C TRP A 30 -10.20 -59.71 24.88
N ALA A 31 -10.84 -59.88 26.03
CA ALA A 31 -12.07 -59.17 26.37
C ALA A 31 -11.84 -57.65 26.58
N ALA A 32 -10.69 -57.25 27.13
CA ALA A 32 -10.34 -55.85 27.33
C ALA A 32 -9.94 -55.13 26.01
N VAL A 33 -9.30 -55.83 25.07
CA VAL A 33 -8.96 -55.27 23.75
C VAL A 33 -10.21 -55.11 22.87
N ILE A 34 -11.17 -56.04 22.96
CA ILE A 34 -12.46 -55.92 22.26
C ILE A 34 -13.33 -54.83 22.90
N ALA A 35 -13.30 -54.65 24.23
CA ALA A 35 -14.03 -53.57 24.90
C ALA A 35 -13.44 -52.17 24.59
N VAL A 36 -12.12 -52.04 24.45
CA VAL A 36 -11.48 -50.78 24.04
C VAL A 36 -11.69 -50.49 22.55
N LEU A 37 -11.67 -51.51 21.68
CA LEU A 37 -12.02 -51.34 20.26
C LEU A 37 -13.52 -51.08 20.03
N ALA A 38 -14.40 -51.56 20.92
CA ALA A 38 -15.82 -51.23 20.91
C ALA A 38 -16.13 -49.85 21.49
N LEU A 39 -15.33 -49.34 22.43
CA LEU A 39 -15.45 -47.98 23.00
C LEU A 39 -14.79 -46.89 22.13
N THR A 40 -13.91 -47.26 21.19
CA THR A 40 -13.39 -46.33 20.16
C THR A 40 -14.13 -46.43 18.82
N TRP A 41 -15.17 -47.27 18.71
CA TRP A 41 -16.08 -47.33 17.55
C TRP A 41 -17.43 -46.68 17.82
N THR A 42 -17.73 -46.31 19.07
CA THR A 42 -18.93 -45.55 19.43
C THR A 42 -18.68 -44.06 19.63
N ALA A 43 -17.49 -43.55 19.27
CA ALA A 43 -17.16 -42.12 19.30
C ALA A 43 -17.02 -41.48 17.90
N THR A 44 -17.29 -42.22 16.83
CA THR A 44 -17.33 -41.71 15.44
C THR A 44 -18.70 -41.92 14.78
N GLN A 45 -19.76 -42.12 15.57
CA GLN A 45 -21.15 -42.22 15.05
C GLN A 45 -22.12 -41.19 15.61
N ASP A 46 -21.69 -40.27 16.48
CA ASP A 46 -22.55 -39.18 16.97
C ASP A 46 -22.44 -37.91 16.11
N ALA A 47 -22.51 -38.07 14.78
CA ALA A 47 -22.81 -36.99 13.83
C ALA A 47 -23.97 -37.36 12.88
N LEU A 48 -24.72 -38.43 13.17
CA LEU A 48 -25.98 -38.74 12.51
C LEU A 48 -27.10 -38.50 13.51
N THR A 49 -27.47 -37.24 13.69
CA THR A 49 -28.79 -36.91 14.24
C THR A 49 -29.85 -37.38 13.24
N ALA A 50 -31.03 -37.75 13.74
CA ALA A 50 -32.12 -38.39 13.01
C ALA A 50 -32.75 -37.54 11.87
N GLU A 51 -32.09 -36.46 11.44
CA GLU A 51 -32.55 -35.51 10.41
C GLU A 51 -31.62 -35.37 9.20
N GLY A 52 -30.49 -36.09 9.13
CA GLY A 52 -29.74 -36.27 7.87
C GLY A 52 -29.07 -35.02 7.26
N ARG A 53 -28.86 -33.93 8.01
CA ARG A 53 -28.15 -32.72 7.56
C ARG A 53 -26.76 -32.62 8.22
N PRO A 54 -25.70 -33.24 7.64
CA PRO A 54 -24.34 -33.10 8.17
C PRO A 54 -23.75 -31.72 7.84
N CYS A 55 -22.94 -31.16 8.74
CA CYS A 55 -22.12 -30.01 8.37
C CYS A 55 -21.10 -30.39 7.29
N SER A 56 -20.87 -29.45 6.37
CA SER A 56 -19.84 -29.48 5.34
C SER A 56 -18.53 -30.07 5.88
N ASN A 57 -18.16 -31.24 5.35
CA ASN A 57 -16.96 -32.01 5.70
C ASN A 57 -16.64 -32.11 7.21
N ALA A 58 -17.66 -32.17 8.07
CA ALA A 58 -17.52 -32.17 9.52
C ALA A 58 -16.64 -31.02 10.07
N CYS A 59 -16.71 -29.85 9.43
CA CYS A 59 -15.92 -28.67 9.76
C CYS A 59 -14.41 -28.93 9.80
N SER A 60 -13.92 -29.89 9.02
CA SER A 60 -12.51 -30.30 8.92
C SER A 60 -11.80 -30.55 10.26
N GLY A 61 -12.57 -30.79 11.33
CA GLY A 61 -12.03 -30.85 12.71
C GLY A 61 -11.52 -29.51 13.27
N HIS A 62 -11.71 -28.40 12.56
CA HIS A 62 -11.30 -27.04 12.90
C HIS A 62 -12.47 -26.11 13.22
N GLY A 63 -13.67 -26.66 13.43
CA GLY A 63 -14.84 -25.89 13.80
C GLY A 63 -15.85 -26.68 14.60
N GLN A 64 -16.89 -25.98 15.05
CA GLN A 64 -18.08 -26.58 15.62
C GLN A 64 -19.21 -26.52 14.60
N CYS A 65 -19.87 -27.67 14.42
CA CYS A 65 -21.05 -27.78 13.58
C CYS A 65 -22.25 -27.16 14.30
N VAL A 66 -22.86 -26.15 13.67
CA VAL A 66 -24.07 -25.48 14.15
C VAL A 66 -25.22 -25.86 13.23
N LEU A 67 -26.32 -26.33 13.82
CA LEU A 67 -27.54 -26.67 13.09
C LEU A 67 -28.54 -25.53 13.23
N SER A 68 -28.98 -24.99 12.10
CA SER A 68 -30.06 -24.02 12.01
C SER A 68 -31.25 -24.63 11.27
N GLU A 69 -32.45 -24.38 11.78
CA GLU A 69 -33.70 -24.76 11.08
C GLU A 69 -33.83 -23.96 9.77
N THR A 70 -33.43 -22.68 9.77
CA THR A 70 -33.49 -21.80 8.61
C THR A 70 -32.25 -21.92 7.72
N ASP A 71 -31.06 -21.90 8.32
CA ASP A 71 -29.79 -21.66 7.60
C ASP A 71 -29.02 -22.94 7.25
N GLY A 72 -29.56 -24.11 7.62
CA GLY A 72 -28.84 -25.36 7.45
C GLY A 72 -27.76 -25.63 8.50
N ALA A 73 -26.93 -26.61 8.19
CA ALA A 73 -25.80 -27.04 8.98
C ALA A 73 -24.55 -26.30 8.48
N TYR A 74 -24.00 -25.39 9.29
CA TYR A 74 -22.81 -24.61 8.94
C TYR A 74 -21.73 -24.72 10.01
N CYS A 75 -20.51 -24.40 9.61
CA CYS A 75 -19.35 -24.49 10.49
C CYS A 75 -19.04 -23.14 11.13
N THR A 76 -18.77 -23.17 12.44
CA THR A 76 -18.17 -22.04 13.16
C THR A 76 -16.72 -22.38 13.47
N CYS A 77 -15.81 -21.66 12.82
CA CYS A 77 -14.40 -22.02 12.86
C CYS A 77 -13.73 -21.60 14.17
N VAL A 78 -12.74 -22.38 14.60
CA VAL A 78 -11.82 -21.94 15.65
C VAL A 78 -10.94 -20.82 15.12
N ARG A 79 -10.43 -19.96 16.02
CA ARG A 79 -9.61 -18.81 15.66
C ARG A 79 -8.45 -19.18 14.71
N GLY A 80 -8.30 -18.43 13.63
CA GLY A 80 -7.27 -18.62 12.61
C GLY A 80 -7.70 -19.48 11.43
N PHE A 81 -8.92 -20.03 11.47
CA PHE A 81 -9.60 -20.63 10.32
C PHE A 81 -10.85 -19.81 10.03
N ASN A 82 -11.24 -19.70 8.76
CA ASN A 82 -12.42 -18.95 8.36
C ASN A 82 -13.36 -19.79 7.50
N THR A 83 -14.56 -19.24 7.29
CA THR A 83 -15.53 -19.75 6.30
C THR A 83 -15.56 -18.93 5.03
N SER A 84 -14.73 -17.88 4.92
CA SER A 84 -14.72 -16.94 3.81
C SER A 84 -14.09 -17.54 2.55
N GLU A 85 -13.07 -18.38 2.72
CA GLU A 85 -12.39 -19.07 1.62
C GLU A 85 -12.91 -20.50 1.40
N GLY A 86 -13.74 -20.99 2.33
CA GLY A 86 -14.38 -22.29 2.20
C GLY A 86 -15.26 -22.64 3.40
N PRO A 87 -16.37 -23.34 3.20
CA PRO A 87 -17.45 -23.47 4.20
C PRO A 87 -17.16 -24.42 5.38
N ASP A 88 -16.07 -25.19 5.33
CA ASP A 88 -15.80 -26.29 6.27
C ASP A 88 -14.61 -26.04 7.21
N CYS A 89 -14.14 -24.81 7.36
CA CYS A 89 -12.96 -24.48 8.19
C CYS A 89 -11.67 -25.20 7.78
N SER A 90 -11.54 -25.63 6.53
CA SER A 90 -10.28 -26.19 6.01
C SER A 90 -9.20 -25.13 5.79
N PHE A 91 -9.61 -23.88 5.53
CA PHE A 91 -8.72 -22.78 5.20
C PHE A 91 -8.43 -21.86 6.37
N ARG A 92 -7.21 -21.34 6.37
CA ARG A 92 -6.74 -20.36 7.35
C ARG A 92 -7.12 -18.95 6.94
N GLU A 93 -7.38 -18.15 7.96
CA GLU A 93 -7.69 -16.74 7.76
C GLU A 93 -6.40 -15.94 7.53
N CYS A 94 -6.29 -15.35 6.33
CA CYS A 94 -5.28 -14.35 6.08
C CYS A 94 -5.59 -13.06 6.84
N PRO A 95 -4.55 -12.37 7.34
CA PRO A 95 -4.74 -11.10 8.02
C PRO A 95 -5.30 -10.05 7.05
N LYS A 96 -6.09 -9.14 7.63
CA LYS A 96 -6.78 -8.08 6.92
C LYS A 96 -6.32 -6.73 7.46
N ASP A 97 -6.26 -5.76 6.58
CA ASP A 97 -6.08 -4.34 6.89
C ASP A 97 -6.75 -3.55 5.75
N VAL A 98 -6.82 -2.22 5.85
CA VAL A 98 -7.45 -1.40 4.80
C VAL A 98 -6.72 -1.57 3.47
N ALA A 99 -7.50 -1.67 2.40
CA ALA A 99 -7.00 -1.94 1.05
C ALA A 99 -6.13 -0.79 0.54
N TRP A 100 -5.08 -1.13 -0.22
CA TRP A 100 -4.37 -0.12 -1.03
C TRP A 100 -5.28 0.45 -2.10
N TRP A 101 -6.08 -0.42 -2.72
CA TRP A 101 -7.08 -0.06 -3.70
C TRP A 101 -8.29 -0.98 -3.57
N ASP A 102 -9.47 -0.46 -3.86
CA ASP A 102 -10.73 -1.20 -3.87
C ASP A 102 -11.76 -0.49 -4.75
N PHE A 103 -12.97 -1.06 -4.80
CA PHE A 103 -14.11 -0.41 -5.42
C PHE A 103 -14.79 0.50 -4.40
N ALA A 104 -14.96 1.78 -4.74
CA ALA A 104 -15.63 2.73 -3.87
C ALA A 104 -17.06 2.25 -3.55
N THR A 105 -17.48 2.39 -2.28
CA THR A 105 -18.80 1.96 -1.81
C THR A 105 -19.80 3.12 -1.75
N ALA A 106 -19.30 4.34 -1.64
CA ALA A 106 -20.01 5.61 -1.75
C ALA A 106 -19.05 6.69 -2.31
N ASP A 107 -19.57 7.89 -2.60
CA ASP A 107 -18.73 9.01 -3.07
C ASP A 107 -17.59 9.30 -2.07
N ASP A 108 -16.35 9.23 -2.57
CA ASP A 108 -15.12 9.41 -1.81
C ASP A 108 -14.97 8.46 -0.60
N VAL A 109 -15.62 7.28 -0.64
CA VAL A 109 -15.51 6.23 0.37
C VAL A 109 -14.90 4.95 -0.23
N ALA A 110 -13.62 4.74 0.09
CA ALA A 110 -12.78 3.62 -0.35
C ALA A 110 -11.98 3.05 0.84
N HIS A 111 -11.05 2.13 0.58
CA HIS A 111 -10.14 1.50 1.55
C HIS A 111 -10.86 0.62 2.60
N ALA A 112 -11.78 -0.24 2.17
CA ALA A 112 -12.34 -1.27 3.02
C ALA A 112 -11.26 -2.22 3.56
N GLU A 113 -11.49 -2.82 4.73
CA GLU A 113 -10.62 -3.87 5.26
C GLU A 113 -10.75 -5.15 4.42
N VAL A 114 -9.64 -5.60 3.84
CA VAL A 114 -9.59 -6.77 2.96
C VAL A 114 -8.38 -7.63 3.28
N ALA A 115 -8.44 -8.92 2.90
CA ALA A 115 -7.30 -9.82 3.08
C ALA A 115 -6.10 -9.33 2.27
N CYS A 116 -4.93 -9.35 2.91
CA CYS A 116 -3.68 -8.94 2.28
C CYS A 116 -3.71 -7.53 1.66
N SER A 117 -4.58 -6.64 2.15
CA SER A 117 -4.71 -5.24 1.72
C SER A 117 -4.86 -5.03 0.20
N ASN A 118 -5.35 -6.03 -0.55
CA ASN A 118 -5.33 -6.06 -2.02
C ASN A 118 -3.92 -5.78 -2.61
N MET A 119 -2.87 -6.23 -1.92
CA MET A 119 -1.47 -6.06 -2.29
C MET A 119 -0.63 -7.31 -1.98
N GLY A 120 -1.29 -8.46 -2.06
CA GLY A 120 -0.70 -9.77 -1.90
C GLY A 120 -1.73 -10.87 -2.12
N VAL A 121 -1.25 -12.07 -2.43
CA VAL A 121 -2.10 -13.25 -2.57
C VAL A 121 -2.18 -13.97 -1.24
N CYS A 122 -3.40 -14.30 -0.79
CA CYS A 122 -3.59 -15.12 0.40
C CYS A 122 -3.20 -16.58 0.10
N ASP A 123 -2.25 -17.14 0.86
CA ASP A 123 -2.09 -18.59 0.94
C ASP A 123 -3.04 -19.14 2.00
N GLU A 124 -4.19 -19.61 1.54
CA GLU A 124 -5.29 -20.17 2.35
C GLU A 124 -4.86 -21.40 3.17
N THR A 125 -3.75 -22.07 2.82
CA THR A 125 -3.25 -23.22 3.59
C THR A 125 -2.46 -22.78 4.82
N SER A 126 -1.66 -21.72 4.69
CA SER A 126 -0.82 -21.20 5.78
C SER A 126 -1.45 -20.02 6.54
N GLY A 127 -2.42 -19.32 5.93
CA GLY A 127 -3.01 -18.09 6.42
C GLY A 127 -2.04 -16.90 6.35
N GLN A 128 -1.10 -16.94 5.41
CA GLN A 128 -0.08 -15.90 5.22
C GLN A 128 -0.31 -15.19 3.89
N CYS A 129 -0.05 -13.89 3.88
CA CYS A 129 -0.07 -13.10 2.66
C CYS A 129 1.30 -13.16 1.98
N ASP A 130 1.29 -13.54 0.69
CA ASP A 130 2.44 -13.42 -0.20
C ASP A 130 2.39 -12.02 -0.84
N CYS A 131 3.14 -11.09 -0.27
CA CYS A 131 3.07 -9.68 -0.63
C CYS A 131 3.72 -9.39 -1.97
N GLN A 132 3.15 -8.42 -2.70
CA GLN A 132 3.79 -7.88 -3.88
C GLN A 132 5.18 -7.32 -3.55
N ASP A 133 6.13 -7.47 -4.47
CA ASP A 133 7.47 -6.90 -4.33
C ASP A 133 7.40 -5.40 -3.99
N GLY A 134 8.08 -5.03 -2.90
CA GLY A 134 8.07 -3.67 -2.38
C GLY A 134 6.97 -3.38 -1.37
N PHE A 135 6.14 -4.34 -1.00
CA PHE A 135 5.18 -4.27 0.10
C PHE A 135 5.51 -5.29 1.19
N GLU A 136 5.24 -4.93 2.43
CA GLU A 136 5.49 -5.78 3.59
C GLU A 136 4.43 -5.55 4.67
N GLY A 137 4.61 -6.22 5.81
CA GLY A 137 3.57 -6.33 6.83
C GLY A 137 2.93 -7.72 6.82
N ILE A 138 2.12 -8.03 7.81
CA ILE A 138 1.50 -9.36 7.88
C ILE A 138 0.37 -9.51 6.85
N ALA A 139 -0.27 -8.39 6.50
CA ALA A 139 -1.33 -8.25 5.52
C ALA A 139 -0.89 -7.42 4.30
N CYS A 140 0.42 -7.25 4.06
CA CYS A 140 0.93 -6.40 2.98
C CYS A 140 0.45 -4.93 3.08
N GLU A 141 0.16 -4.51 4.31
CA GLU A 141 -0.52 -3.25 4.62
C GLU A 141 0.37 -2.01 4.48
N ARG A 142 1.68 -2.20 4.31
CA ARG A 142 2.64 -1.09 4.24
C ARG A 142 3.63 -1.23 3.09
N LEU A 143 3.96 -0.10 2.48
CA LEU A 143 5.01 0.04 1.49
C LEU A 143 6.36 -0.18 2.18
N SER A 144 7.19 -1.04 1.62
CA SER A 144 8.56 -1.24 2.10
C SER A 144 9.45 -0.07 1.70
N CYS A 145 10.33 0.34 2.60
CA CYS A 145 11.39 1.27 2.22
C CYS A 145 12.29 0.68 1.10
N PRO A 146 12.83 1.54 0.22
CA PRO A 146 13.76 1.13 -0.82
C PRO A 146 14.91 0.26 -0.30
N VAL A 147 15.11 -0.90 -0.95
CA VAL A 147 16.25 -1.78 -0.74
C VAL A 147 17.09 -1.79 -2.00
N THR A 148 18.28 -1.22 -1.93
CA THR A 148 19.24 -1.27 -3.03
C THR A 148 20.54 -1.91 -2.51
N ASN A 149 21.17 -2.77 -3.32
CA ASN A 149 22.31 -3.61 -2.90
C ASN A 149 22.12 -4.37 -1.56
N GLY A 150 20.89 -4.83 -1.29
CA GLY A 150 20.55 -5.58 -0.07
C GLY A 150 20.52 -4.76 1.22
N LYS A 151 20.47 -3.43 1.13
CA LYS A 151 20.37 -2.53 2.30
C LYS A 151 19.18 -1.60 2.16
N VAL A 152 18.35 -1.55 3.21
CA VAL A 152 17.29 -0.54 3.35
C VAL A 152 17.92 0.85 3.37
N CYS A 153 17.41 1.77 2.55
CA CYS A 153 17.91 3.14 2.42
C CYS A 153 19.43 3.22 2.19
N MET A 154 19.98 2.27 1.41
CA MET A 154 21.43 2.09 1.20
C MET A 154 22.27 1.88 2.49
N GLY A 155 21.62 1.70 3.64
CA GLY A 155 22.24 1.74 4.97
C GLY A 155 22.74 3.14 5.36
N ARG A 156 22.11 4.19 4.81
CA ARG A 156 22.46 5.61 4.95
C ARG A 156 21.23 6.49 5.17
N GLY A 157 20.24 5.93 5.85
CA GLY A 157 19.00 6.59 6.14
C GLY A 157 18.13 5.73 7.04
N ARG A 158 17.14 6.37 7.65
CA ARG A 158 16.13 5.73 8.47
C ARG A 158 14.90 5.44 7.62
N CYS A 159 14.36 4.24 7.76
CA CYS A 159 13.06 3.89 7.18
C CYS A 159 11.97 4.35 8.13
N MET A 160 11.14 5.31 7.72
CA MET A 160 10.13 5.93 8.56
C MET A 160 8.79 5.96 7.84
N SER A 161 7.68 5.87 8.59
CA SER A 161 6.34 6.13 8.05
C SER A 161 6.10 7.63 7.90
N LEU A 162 5.08 8.03 7.14
CA LEU A 162 4.65 9.43 7.07
C LEU A 162 4.30 10.00 8.44
N ARG A 163 3.63 9.21 9.31
CA ARG A 163 3.35 9.60 10.70
C ARG A 163 4.63 9.88 11.47
N GLU A 164 5.57 8.94 11.45
CA GLU A 164 6.82 9.06 12.20
C GLU A 164 7.66 10.25 11.72
N ALA A 165 7.71 10.47 10.40
CA ALA A 165 8.38 11.61 9.80
C ALA A 165 7.69 12.94 10.13
N ALA A 166 6.36 12.97 10.26
CA ALA A 166 5.62 14.15 10.69
C ALA A 166 5.95 14.54 12.15
N GLU A 167 6.04 13.55 13.03
CA GLU A 167 6.20 13.76 14.48
C GLU A 167 7.67 13.94 14.90
N THR A 168 8.61 13.69 13.99
CA THR A 168 10.05 13.78 14.26
C THR A 168 10.62 15.09 13.71
N LYS A 169 11.07 15.97 14.60
CA LYS A 169 11.93 17.12 14.25
C LYS A 169 13.33 16.90 14.79
N ASP A 170 14.31 16.99 13.91
CA ASP A 170 15.70 16.65 14.20
C ASP A 170 16.70 17.75 13.76
N ASP A 171 16.18 18.80 13.10
CA ASP A 171 16.87 19.99 12.59
C ASP A 171 18.07 19.69 11.69
N ALA A 172 18.18 18.45 11.20
CA ALA A 172 19.24 17.97 10.33
C ALA A 172 18.70 17.48 8.98
N THR A 173 17.63 16.68 9.04
CA THR A 173 16.99 16.00 7.90
C THR A 173 15.47 16.21 7.90
N LEU A 174 14.89 16.44 9.09
CA LEU A 174 13.49 16.82 9.31
C LEU A 174 13.46 18.09 10.18
N PHE A 175 12.87 19.16 9.66
CA PHE A 175 12.90 20.51 10.23
C PHE A 175 11.57 20.94 10.86
N ARG A 176 10.52 20.15 10.66
CA ARG A 176 9.16 20.46 11.11
C ARG A 176 8.58 19.29 11.89
N ASP A 177 7.97 19.62 13.02
CA ASP A 177 7.06 18.73 13.73
C ASP A 177 5.61 19.12 13.43
N THR A 178 4.82 18.15 13.01
CA THR A 178 3.38 18.28 12.79
C THR A 178 2.68 16.93 12.98
N THR A 179 1.40 16.86 12.67
CA THR A 179 0.61 15.64 12.78
C THR A 179 0.16 15.17 11.40
N TYR A 180 0.30 13.87 11.15
CA TYR A 180 -0.23 13.22 9.95
C TYR A 180 -1.06 11.99 10.36
N THR A 181 -2.37 12.05 10.16
CA THR A 181 -3.33 11.02 10.65
C THR A 181 -4.26 10.49 9.56
N ARG A 182 -3.92 10.69 8.29
CA ARG A 182 -4.67 10.14 7.13
C ARG A 182 -4.51 8.62 7.04
N TRP A 183 -5.29 7.99 6.16
CA TRP A 183 -5.37 6.53 6.02
C TRP A 183 -4.02 5.87 5.70
N ASP A 184 -3.15 6.60 5.00
CA ASP A 184 -1.84 6.19 4.51
C ASP A 184 -0.69 6.54 5.46
N ALA A 185 -0.97 7.19 6.59
CA ALA A 185 0.03 7.67 7.54
C ALA A 185 0.97 6.58 8.06
N ASP A 186 0.44 5.37 8.23
CA ASP A 186 1.18 4.18 8.66
C ASP A 186 1.32 3.14 7.54
N LYS A 187 0.93 3.48 6.30
CA LYS A 187 1.07 2.63 5.12
C LYS A 187 2.25 3.02 4.25
N ILE A 188 2.48 4.31 4.06
CA ILE A 188 3.58 4.79 3.25
C ILE A 188 4.83 4.94 4.11
N TYR A 189 5.90 4.26 3.69
CA TYR A 189 7.23 4.43 4.24
C TYR A 189 8.19 4.93 3.18
N GLY A 190 9.16 5.71 3.63
CA GLY A 190 10.25 6.18 2.79
C GLY A 190 11.53 6.36 3.59
N CYS A 191 12.59 6.70 2.87
CA CYS A 191 13.90 6.91 3.46
C CYS A 191 14.10 8.36 3.86
N VAL A 192 14.33 8.60 5.15
CA VAL A 192 14.89 9.86 5.65
C VAL A 192 16.41 9.70 5.64
N CYS A 193 17.06 10.33 4.67
CA CYS A 193 18.49 10.15 4.42
C CYS A 193 19.37 10.81 5.47
N ASP A 194 20.46 10.14 5.84
CA ASP A 194 21.47 10.70 6.73
C ASP A 194 22.07 11.98 6.11
N PRO A 195 22.53 12.95 6.94
CA PRO A 195 23.20 14.15 6.44
C PRO A 195 24.33 13.81 5.44
N GLY A 196 24.32 14.49 4.30
CA GLY A 196 25.24 14.21 3.19
C GLY A 196 24.67 13.29 2.10
N PHE A 197 23.47 12.74 2.28
CA PHE A 197 22.79 11.85 1.34
C PHE A 197 21.39 12.35 0.97
N THR A 198 20.92 11.96 -0.21
CA THR A 198 19.63 12.36 -0.77
C THR A 198 19.17 11.34 -1.83
N GLY A 199 18.04 11.64 -2.49
CA GLY A 199 17.31 10.71 -3.36
C GLY A 199 16.37 9.82 -2.56
N TYR A 200 15.42 9.19 -3.25
CA TYR A 200 14.37 8.40 -2.59
C TYR A 200 14.90 7.20 -1.78
N ASP A 201 16.07 6.66 -2.15
CA ASP A 201 16.72 5.50 -1.52
C ASP A 201 18.05 5.85 -0.82
N CYS A 202 18.38 7.14 -0.71
CA CYS A 202 19.64 7.65 -0.13
C CYS A 202 20.92 7.23 -0.87
N SER A 203 20.81 6.87 -2.15
CA SER A 203 21.96 6.51 -2.98
C SER A 203 22.76 7.72 -3.50
N LEU A 204 22.16 8.91 -3.53
CA LEU A 204 22.80 10.13 -4.01
C LEU A 204 23.44 10.91 -2.87
N ARG A 205 24.50 11.67 -3.18
CA ARG A 205 25.13 12.62 -2.26
C ARG A 205 24.49 14.00 -2.39
N THR A 206 24.31 14.68 -1.27
CA THR A 206 24.13 16.13 -1.28
C THR A 206 25.49 16.78 -1.53
N CYS A 207 25.49 17.92 -2.23
CA CYS A 207 26.68 18.74 -2.36
C CYS A 207 26.64 19.88 -1.36
N THR A 208 27.82 20.42 -1.06
CA THR A 208 27.95 21.58 -0.18
C THR A 208 27.19 22.76 -0.75
N GLU A 209 26.37 23.39 0.09
CA GLU A 209 25.79 24.68 -0.24
C GLU A 209 26.78 25.80 0.14
N GLY A 210 26.75 26.90 -0.59
CA GLY A 210 27.65 28.01 -0.33
C GLY A 210 26.99 29.35 -0.65
N ILE A 211 27.68 30.41 -0.26
CA ILE A 211 27.25 31.78 -0.55
C ILE A 211 27.70 32.20 -1.93
N ASP A 212 26.90 33.05 -2.57
CA ASP A 212 27.33 33.76 -3.77
C ASP A 212 27.76 35.19 -3.45
N ILE A 213 29.06 35.43 -3.35
CA ILE A 213 29.62 36.72 -2.90
C ILE A 213 29.51 37.87 -3.91
N ILE A 214 28.92 37.67 -5.09
CA ILE A 214 28.79 38.73 -6.11
C ILE A 214 27.92 39.90 -5.62
N ASN A 215 27.00 39.68 -4.67
CA ASN A 215 26.05 40.69 -4.19
C ASN A 215 26.42 41.36 -2.85
N GLY A 216 27.66 41.19 -2.36
CA GLY A 216 28.19 41.91 -1.20
C GLY A 216 28.33 41.05 0.07
N ALA A 217 28.59 41.72 1.20
CA ALA A 217 28.84 41.06 2.48
C ALA A 217 27.54 40.61 3.14
N TYR A 218 27.47 39.32 3.47
CA TYR A 218 26.39 38.73 4.24
C TYR A 218 26.70 38.75 5.73
N LEU A 219 25.66 38.64 6.55
CA LEU A 219 25.80 38.56 8.00
C LEU A 219 25.73 37.10 8.43
N SER A 220 26.67 36.69 9.28
CA SER A 220 26.68 35.37 9.92
C SER A 220 25.55 35.25 10.94
N GLU A 221 25.07 34.02 11.15
CA GLU A 221 24.18 33.65 12.25
C GLU A 221 24.85 33.91 13.60
N ILE A 222 24.09 34.51 14.53
CA ILE A 222 24.47 34.70 15.92
C ILE A 222 23.35 34.20 16.81
N GLN A 223 23.63 33.20 17.62
CA GLN A 223 22.74 32.74 18.69
C GLN A 223 23.39 33.02 20.05
N ILE A 224 22.58 33.37 21.04
CA ILE A 224 23.09 33.69 22.38
C ILE A 224 22.62 32.63 23.36
N LEU A 225 23.54 32.10 24.15
CA LEU A 225 23.25 31.25 25.29
C LEU A 225 23.30 32.09 26.57
N ASP A 226 22.15 32.28 27.20
CA ASP A 226 22.04 32.89 28.52
C ASP A 226 22.09 31.81 29.59
N CYS A 227 23.00 31.97 30.56
CA CYS A 227 23.06 31.11 31.74
C CYS A 227 23.20 31.92 33.03
N SER A 228 22.41 31.59 34.05
CA SER A 228 22.54 32.12 35.40
C SER A 228 22.53 30.98 36.42
N CYS A 229 23.48 30.99 37.34
CA CYS A 229 23.68 29.94 38.32
C CYS A 229 24.16 30.52 39.67
N PRO A 230 23.24 30.87 40.59
CA PRO A 230 23.57 31.67 41.77
C PRO A 230 24.29 30.90 42.89
N THR A 231 25.50 31.26 43.29
CA THR A 231 26.26 30.73 44.45
C THR A 231 26.57 29.22 44.39
N ASN A 232 27.86 28.86 44.50
CA ASN A 232 28.33 27.47 44.45
C ASN A 232 27.78 26.68 43.24
N CYS A 233 27.85 27.28 42.04
CA CYS A 233 27.41 26.61 40.84
C CYS A 233 28.22 25.33 40.58
N ASP A 234 27.55 24.24 40.25
CA ASP A 234 28.15 23.00 39.78
C ASP A 234 27.24 22.33 38.74
N GLY A 235 27.84 21.54 37.86
CA GLY A 235 27.14 20.70 36.89
C GLY A 235 27.39 21.06 35.43
N TYR A 236 26.45 20.68 34.57
CA TYR A 236 26.56 20.73 33.13
C TYR A 236 25.18 20.75 32.47
N PHE A 237 25.15 21.12 31.20
CA PHE A 237 23.97 20.96 30.36
C PHE A 237 24.42 20.45 28.98
N TYR A 238 23.45 20.01 28.19
CA TYR A 238 23.71 19.53 26.83
C TYR A 238 23.10 20.49 25.83
N LEU A 239 23.92 20.97 24.90
CA LEU A 239 23.46 21.68 23.71
C LEU A 239 23.33 20.71 22.57
N ASN A 240 22.17 20.73 21.92
CA ASN A 240 21.89 20.02 20.69
C ASN A 240 21.90 20.99 19.52
N PHE A 241 22.56 20.60 18.44
CA PHE A 241 22.49 21.26 17.14
C PHE A 241 22.44 20.20 16.06
N ARG A 242 21.39 20.21 15.23
CA ARG A 242 21.18 19.27 14.12
C ARG A 242 21.36 17.81 14.55
N SER A 243 20.64 17.40 15.61
CA SER A 243 20.67 16.05 16.19
C SER A 243 21.99 15.59 16.83
N GLN A 244 23.00 16.46 16.92
CA GLN A 244 24.24 16.16 17.63
C GLN A 244 24.26 16.92 18.95
N SER A 245 24.61 16.23 20.03
CA SER A 245 24.63 16.81 21.39
C SER A 245 26.04 16.86 21.95
N VAL A 246 26.40 17.99 22.56
CA VAL A 246 27.65 18.16 23.30
C VAL A 246 27.38 18.58 24.73
N LYS A 247 28.18 18.05 25.65
CA LYS A 247 28.15 18.40 27.07
C LYS A 247 28.93 19.70 27.29
N ILE A 248 28.30 20.69 27.90
CA ILE A 248 28.90 21.95 28.30
C ILE A 248 28.93 22.03 29.82
N LEU A 249 30.09 22.26 30.42
CA LEU A 249 30.20 22.48 31.86
C LEU A 249 29.84 23.93 32.19
N HIS A 250 29.24 24.13 33.35
CA HIS A 250 28.92 25.48 33.83
C HIS A 250 30.18 26.38 33.92
N SER A 251 31.34 25.76 34.14
CA SER A 251 32.64 26.40 34.32
C SER A 251 33.44 26.57 33.03
N ASP A 252 32.93 26.11 31.88
CA ASP A 252 33.67 26.20 30.61
C ASP A 252 34.00 27.66 30.32
N SER A 253 35.22 27.94 29.90
CA SER A 253 35.59 29.25 29.34
C SER A 253 35.04 29.40 27.91
N ASP A 254 35.09 30.61 27.36
CA ASP A 254 34.85 30.88 25.93
C ASP A 254 35.57 29.91 24.98
N THR A 255 36.84 29.60 25.26
CA THR A 255 37.69 28.69 24.48
C THR A 255 37.24 27.24 24.61
N GLU A 256 36.83 26.82 25.80
CA GLU A 256 36.34 25.46 26.07
C GLU A 256 34.94 25.25 25.45
N LEU A 257 34.07 26.26 25.53
CA LEU A 257 32.78 26.27 24.86
C LEU A 257 32.95 26.19 23.33
N LYS A 258 33.82 27.03 22.75
CA LYS A 258 34.16 26.96 21.31
C LYS A 258 34.62 25.57 20.92
N ALA A 259 35.59 24.99 21.64
CA ALA A 259 36.11 23.67 21.34
C ALA A 259 35.05 22.57 21.46
N SER A 260 34.13 22.70 22.41
CA SER A 260 33.01 21.78 22.59
C SER A 260 32.02 21.88 21.41
N LEU A 261 31.63 23.09 21.00
CA LEU A 261 30.74 23.29 19.86
C LEU A 261 31.36 22.80 18.54
N GLU A 262 32.65 23.09 18.31
CA GLU A 262 33.40 22.62 17.13
C GLU A 262 33.68 21.11 17.12
N SER A 263 33.32 20.38 18.19
CA SER A 263 33.35 18.92 18.20
C SER A 263 32.12 18.28 17.54
N LEU A 264 31.06 19.05 17.31
CA LEU A 264 29.89 18.64 16.55
C LEU A 264 30.23 18.69 15.05
N GLU A 265 30.06 17.58 14.32
CA GLU A 265 30.31 17.54 12.86
C GLU A 265 29.45 18.53 12.07
N ALA A 266 28.29 18.90 12.60
CA ALA A 266 27.40 19.91 12.03
C ALA A 266 27.95 21.35 12.13
N ILE A 267 28.92 21.60 13.01
CA ILE A 267 29.52 22.92 13.23
C ILE A 267 30.96 22.93 12.67
N VAL A 268 31.21 23.79 11.69
CA VAL A 268 32.55 23.93 11.09
C VAL A 268 33.46 24.78 11.98
N SER A 269 32.98 25.95 12.41
CA SER A 269 33.71 26.86 13.28
C SER A 269 32.73 27.81 13.96
N VAL A 270 33.05 28.27 15.18
CA VAL A 270 32.31 29.34 15.86
C VAL A 270 33.25 30.33 16.52
N ASP A 271 32.87 31.61 16.58
CA ASP A 271 33.47 32.55 17.52
C ASP A 271 32.57 32.65 18.75
N VAL A 272 33.18 32.60 19.94
CA VAL A 272 32.46 32.69 21.22
C VAL A 272 32.94 33.91 21.99
N THR A 273 32.00 34.75 22.42
CA THR A 273 32.26 35.89 23.32
C THR A 273 31.37 35.80 24.54
N LEU A 274 31.95 35.87 25.74
CA LEU A 274 31.19 35.91 26.99
C LEU A 274 30.98 37.35 27.47
N TYR A 275 29.74 37.68 27.82
CA TYR A 275 29.35 38.93 28.46
C TYR A 275 28.87 38.66 29.90
N GLY A 276 29.25 39.52 30.83
CA GLY A 276 28.87 39.39 32.26
C GLY A 276 29.82 38.56 33.10
N GLY A 277 30.55 37.61 32.51
CA GLY A 277 31.45 36.69 33.23
C GLY A 277 32.60 36.11 32.39
N SER A 278 33.37 35.19 32.98
CA SER A 278 34.50 34.49 32.34
C SER A 278 34.28 32.99 32.11
N THR A 279 33.15 32.46 32.58
CA THR A 279 32.70 31.08 32.41
C THR A 279 31.28 31.08 31.87
N VAL A 280 30.85 30.01 31.21
CA VAL A 280 29.54 29.92 30.56
C VAL A 280 28.37 30.22 31.50
N CYS A 281 28.49 29.87 32.79
CA CYS A 281 27.53 30.22 33.83
C CYS A 281 28.25 30.90 35.01
N ASP A 282 27.63 31.92 35.58
CA ASP A 282 28.07 32.51 36.85
C ASP A 282 26.90 33.01 37.71
N ASN A 283 27.24 33.65 38.84
CA ASN A 283 26.27 34.13 39.83
C ASN A 283 25.41 35.32 39.33
N ASP A 284 25.99 36.21 38.53
CA ASP A 284 25.34 37.45 38.07
C ASP A 284 24.64 37.25 36.71
N GLY A 285 24.85 36.09 36.10
CA GLY A 285 24.41 35.71 34.76
C GLY A 285 25.50 35.97 33.72
N VAL A 286 25.53 35.14 32.69
CA VAL A 286 26.42 35.27 31.54
C VAL A 286 25.62 35.10 30.25
N SER A 287 25.92 35.92 29.25
CA SER A 287 25.47 35.74 27.87
C SER A 287 26.65 35.32 27.02
N ALA A 288 26.63 34.10 26.49
CA ALA A 288 27.60 33.61 25.52
C ALA A 288 27.08 33.86 24.11
N GLU A 289 27.66 34.83 23.42
CA GLU A 289 27.39 35.10 22.01
C GLU A 289 28.17 34.11 21.14
N ILE A 290 27.44 33.28 20.40
CA ILE A 290 27.98 32.24 19.53
C ILE A 290 27.74 32.69 18.09
N THR A 291 28.80 33.11 17.41
CA THR A 291 28.77 33.47 15.99
C THR A 291 29.18 32.28 15.15
N PHE A 292 28.29 31.78 14.30
CA PHE A 292 28.62 30.68 13.41
C PHE A 292 29.50 31.15 12.25
N ARG A 293 30.65 30.49 12.10
CA ARG A 293 31.60 30.75 11.02
C ARG A 293 31.57 29.61 10.03
N ASN A 294 31.76 29.95 8.76
CA ASN A 294 31.85 28.96 7.68
C ASN A 294 30.60 28.08 7.51
N LEU A 295 29.46 28.52 8.09
CA LEU A 295 28.16 27.88 8.03
C LEU A 295 27.11 28.97 7.71
N PRO A 296 26.98 29.34 6.43
CA PRO A 296 26.13 30.46 6.02
C PRO A 296 24.64 30.14 6.08
N GLY A 297 23.83 31.19 6.08
CA GLY A 297 22.36 31.12 6.10
C GLY A 297 21.76 31.27 7.49
N ASP A 298 20.43 31.31 7.51
CA ASP A 298 19.61 31.24 8.71
C ASP A 298 19.67 29.81 9.25
N LEU A 299 20.25 29.62 10.44
CA LEU A 299 20.50 28.28 10.99
C LEU A 299 19.46 27.93 12.06
N PRO A 300 19.08 26.65 12.20
CA PRO A 300 18.20 26.23 13.29
C PRO A 300 18.75 26.64 14.66
N ASP A 301 17.84 27.02 15.56
CA ASP A 301 18.18 27.35 16.94
C ASP A 301 18.82 26.13 17.65
N MET A 302 19.90 26.37 18.41
CA MET A 302 20.41 25.36 19.33
C MET A 302 19.36 25.06 20.40
N ILE A 303 19.33 23.82 20.88
CA ILE A 303 18.34 23.37 21.86
C ILE A 303 19.04 22.86 23.11
N ILE A 304 18.61 23.31 24.28
CA ILE A 304 19.06 22.76 25.57
C ILE A 304 18.23 21.52 25.87
N THR A 305 18.89 20.38 26.07
CA THR A 305 18.19 19.11 26.28
C THR A 305 17.92 18.82 27.76
N GLY A 306 16.90 17.99 28.03
CA GLY A 306 16.41 17.68 29.38
C GLY A 306 17.37 16.90 30.28
N ASP A 307 18.43 16.30 29.74
CA ASP A 307 19.46 15.56 30.50
C ASP A 307 20.49 16.47 31.18
N SER A 308 20.16 17.76 31.30
CA SER A 308 21.00 18.78 31.92
C SER A 308 20.93 18.71 33.44
N TYR A 309 22.08 18.87 34.10
CA TYR A 309 22.22 18.85 35.55
C TYR A 309 22.99 20.08 35.99
N LEU A 310 22.28 21.15 36.36
CA LEU A 310 22.86 22.35 36.96
C LEU A 310 22.33 22.53 38.37
N THR A 311 23.23 22.82 39.31
CA THR A 311 22.89 22.99 40.72
C THR A 311 23.51 24.25 41.29
N SER A 312 22.82 24.81 42.27
CA SER A 312 23.15 26.07 42.92
C SER A 312 22.57 26.05 44.33
N ASP A 313 23.32 26.56 45.31
CA ASP A 313 22.87 26.69 46.70
C ASP A 313 22.17 28.05 46.97
N GLY A 314 22.22 28.97 45.99
CA GLY A 314 21.80 30.36 46.12
C GLY A 314 20.50 30.75 45.38
N GLY A 315 19.87 29.83 44.65
CA GLY A 315 18.63 30.13 43.92
C GLY A 315 18.31 29.15 42.79
N ALA A 316 17.36 29.52 41.94
CA ALA A 316 17.07 28.78 40.73
C ALA A 316 18.15 29.04 39.66
N THR A 317 18.62 27.98 39.00
CA THR A 317 19.47 28.07 37.82
C THR A 317 18.63 28.25 36.57
N SER A 318 19.12 28.98 35.58
CA SER A 318 18.47 29.10 34.27
C SER A 318 19.50 28.96 33.16
N VAL A 319 19.13 28.23 32.12
CA VAL A 319 19.85 28.20 30.84
C VAL A 319 18.81 28.36 29.74
N SER A 320 19.06 29.25 28.79
CA SER A 320 18.14 29.50 27.68
C SER A 320 18.89 29.98 26.44
N MET A 321 18.39 29.63 25.26
CA MET A 321 18.82 30.22 24.01
C MET A 321 18.03 31.50 23.71
N VAL A 322 18.72 32.49 23.14
CA VAL A 322 18.21 33.79 22.72
C VAL A 322 18.55 33.97 21.24
N THR A 323 17.52 34.09 20.41
CA THR A 323 17.60 34.07 18.94
C THR A 323 16.73 35.18 18.31
N SER A 324 16.70 35.27 16.98
CA SER A 324 15.82 36.16 16.21
C SER A 324 15.93 37.66 16.54
N GLY A 325 17.16 38.18 16.67
CA GLY A 325 17.38 39.63 16.87
C GLY A 325 17.31 40.10 18.32
N SER A 326 17.08 39.19 19.26
CA SER A 326 16.95 39.50 20.70
C SER A 326 18.32 39.71 21.36
N ALA A 327 18.37 40.60 22.35
CA ALA A 327 19.58 40.86 23.14
C ALA A 327 19.70 39.85 24.29
N GLY A 328 20.93 39.39 24.55
CA GLY A 328 21.24 38.58 25.72
C GLY A 328 21.10 39.36 27.02
N SER A 329 20.86 38.66 28.13
CA SER A 329 20.64 39.27 29.44
C SER A 329 21.81 40.11 29.94
N GLN A 330 23.04 39.81 29.50
CA GLN A 330 24.28 40.47 29.94
C GLN A 330 25.01 41.20 28.80
N GLY A 331 24.61 40.95 27.55
CA GLY A 331 25.22 41.56 26.39
C GLY A 331 25.04 40.73 25.13
N GLY A 332 25.50 41.29 24.01
CA GLY A 332 25.34 40.69 22.68
C GLY A 332 23.96 40.93 22.08
N THR A 333 23.82 40.67 20.79
CA THR A 333 22.52 40.65 20.10
C THR A 333 22.52 39.53 19.09
N SER A 334 21.61 38.58 19.29
CA SER A 334 21.38 37.48 18.35
C SER A 334 20.95 38.02 16.99
N ARG A 335 21.17 37.26 15.94
CA ARG A 335 20.90 37.70 14.58
C ARG A 335 20.85 36.52 13.61
N ASP A 336 19.77 36.46 12.87
CA ASP A 336 19.59 35.47 11.80
C ASP A 336 20.60 35.73 10.66
N GLY A 337 21.23 34.67 10.18
CA GLY A 337 22.15 34.71 9.06
C GLY A 337 21.44 35.11 7.77
N THR A 338 21.99 36.08 7.05
CA THR A 338 21.31 36.67 5.86
C THR A 338 21.81 36.11 4.53
N ALA A 339 22.78 35.19 4.57
CA ALA A 339 23.40 34.67 3.36
C ALA A 339 22.48 33.69 2.64
N PRO A 340 22.05 33.95 1.39
CA PRO A 340 21.35 32.95 0.61
C PRO A 340 22.33 31.83 0.29
N VAL A 341 22.02 30.63 0.74
CA VAL A 341 22.79 29.43 0.43
C VAL A 341 22.19 28.74 -0.78
N THR A 342 23.05 28.24 -1.66
CA THR A 342 22.63 27.46 -2.83
C THR A 342 23.66 26.37 -3.07
N GLU A 343 23.22 25.23 -3.59
CA GLU A 343 24.11 24.13 -3.96
C GLU A 343 25.26 24.62 -4.85
N CYS A 344 26.50 24.34 -4.44
CA CYS A 344 27.72 24.80 -5.11
C CYS A 344 27.74 26.32 -5.38
N SER A 345 27.18 27.12 -4.46
CA SER A 345 27.01 28.58 -4.58
C SER A 345 26.26 29.03 -5.85
N GLY A 346 25.61 28.11 -6.56
CA GLY A 346 25.09 28.32 -7.92
C GLY A 346 26.18 28.59 -8.98
N ARG A 347 27.41 28.14 -8.74
CA ARG A 347 28.61 28.37 -9.56
C ARG A 347 29.28 27.10 -10.04
N GLY A 348 28.70 25.93 -9.77
CA GLY A 348 29.24 24.64 -10.17
C GLY A 348 28.17 23.58 -10.33
N TYR A 349 28.59 22.45 -10.89
CA TYR A 349 27.78 21.25 -11.00
C TYR A 349 28.00 20.36 -9.77
N CYS A 350 26.91 19.90 -9.15
CA CYS A 350 27.00 18.91 -8.09
C CYS A 350 27.19 17.50 -8.66
N ASN A 351 28.34 16.88 -8.39
CA ASN A 351 28.51 15.47 -8.67
C ASN A 351 27.82 14.63 -7.58
N ARG A 352 26.63 14.09 -7.90
CA ARG A 352 25.80 13.29 -6.98
C ARG A 352 26.42 11.97 -6.54
N GLN A 353 27.45 11.46 -7.21
CA GLN A 353 28.15 10.24 -6.80
C GLN A 353 29.13 10.51 -5.65
N PHE A 354 29.80 11.67 -5.67
CA PHE A 354 30.85 12.01 -4.71
C PHE A 354 30.45 13.09 -3.70
N GLY A 355 29.39 13.87 -3.97
CA GLY A 355 29.01 15.03 -3.16
C GLY A 355 29.94 16.24 -3.32
N SER A 356 30.69 16.27 -4.41
CA SER A 356 31.69 17.32 -4.70
C SER A 356 31.16 18.32 -5.71
N CYS A 357 31.48 19.60 -5.50
CA CYS A 357 31.12 20.68 -6.39
C CYS A 357 32.18 20.87 -7.49
N TRP A 358 31.77 20.66 -8.74
CA TRP A 358 32.62 20.92 -9.90
C TRP A 358 32.44 22.36 -10.35
N CYS A 359 33.30 23.22 -9.82
CA CYS A 359 33.22 24.66 -10.04
C CYS A 359 33.41 25.06 -11.50
N GLN A 360 32.65 26.07 -11.94
CA GLN A 360 32.81 26.66 -13.24
C GLN A 360 34.21 27.26 -13.34
N ASN A 361 35.02 26.68 -14.21
CA ASN A 361 36.43 27.02 -14.30
C ASN A 361 36.77 27.93 -15.49
N THR A 362 35.80 28.33 -16.32
CA THR A 362 36.06 29.23 -17.46
C THR A 362 34.82 30.01 -17.91
N ASN A 363 35.00 31.25 -18.38
CA ASN A 363 34.03 31.99 -19.21
C ASN A 363 34.32 31.79 -20.71
N VAL A 364 35.42 31.11 -21.04
CA VAL A 364 35.92 30.82 -22.40
C VAL A 364 36.81 29.57 -22.36
N ALA A 365 36.74 28.69 -23.36
CA ALA A 365 37.26 27.31 -23.38
C ALA A 365 38.76 27.01 -23.09
N SER A 366 39.56 27.90 -22.48
CA SER A 366 40.92 27.53 -22.06
C SER A 366 41.53 28.41 -20.95
N THR A 367 42.00 27.73 -19.89
CA THR A 367 42.89 28.10 -18.76
C THR A 367 42.31 28.83 -17.53
N GLY A 368 42.30 28.12 -16.38
CA GLY A 368 42.30 28.64 -14.99
C GLY A 368 40.94 29.02 -14.39
N GLY A 369 40.60 28.48 -13.20
CA GLY A 369 39.25 28.56 -12.59
C GLY A 369 38.79 29.95 -12.15
N LEU A 370 37.51 30.28 -12.37
CA LEU A 370 36.84 31.52 -11.90
C LEU A 370 36.34 31.43 -10.46
N PHE A 371 35.86 30.23 -10.11
CA PHE A 371 35.33 29.89 -8.80
C PHE A 371 36.11 28.72 -8.24
N GLU A 372 36.44 28.79 -6.96
CA GLU A 372 37.16 27.76 -6.22
C GLU A 372 36.47 27.49 -4.87
N ALA A 373 36.95 26.45 -4.18
CA ALA A 373 36.58 26.19 -2.80
C ALA A 373 36.78 27.42 -1.91
N SER A 374 35.81 27.67 -1.04
CA SER A 374 35.83 28.81 -0.14
C SER A 374 36.02 28.40 1.33
N ASP A 375 36.07 29.38 2.23
CA ASP A 375 35.91 29.15 3.66
C ASP A 375 34.43 29.19 4.09
N GLY A 376 33.48 29.44 3.18
CA GLY A 376 32.06 29.67 3.49
C GLY A 376 31.72 31.14 3.77
N GLU A 377 32.72 32.02 3.84
CA GLU A 377 32.60 33.49 3.88
C GLU A 377 33.09 34.13 2.57
N GLY A 378 33.42 33.31 1.56
CA GLY A 378 33.84 33.73 0.23
C GLY A 378 35.34 33.97 0.08
N ASN A 379 36.14 33.74 1.12
CA ASN A 379 37.60 33.76 1.00
C ASN A 379 38.12 32.38 0.60
N ALA A 380 39.42 32.26 0.35
CA ALA A 380 40.03 30.98 0.02
C ALA A 380 39.95 30.02 1.21
N GLY A 381 39.41 28.82 0.97
CA GLY A 381 39.32 27.77 1.99
C GLY A 381 39.21 26.39 1.37
N THR A 382 38.81 25.42 2.19
CA THR A 382 38.71 24.00 1.82
C THR A 382 37.28 23.52 1.63
N ARG A 383 36.27 24.39 1.81
CA ARG A 383 34.86 24.07 1.60
C ARG A 383 34.60 23.97 0.09
N ASP A 384 34.29 22.77 -0.38
CA ASP A 384 34.04 22.51 -1.80
C ASP A 384 32.66 23.00 -2.23
N ASP A 385 32.50 24.33 -2.31
CA ASP A 385 31.23 25.01 -2.56
C ASP A 385 31.26 26.01 -3.72
N CYS A 386 32.41 26.22 -4.36
CA CYS A 386 32.57 27.20 -5.44
C CYS A 386 32.25 28.66 -5.03
N GLY A 387 32.33 28.99 -3.74
CA GLY A 387 31.99 30.30 -3.20
C GLY A 387 33.07 31.37 -3.37
N LYS A 388 34.32 30.99 -3.69
CA LYS A 388 35.44 31.92 -3.76
C LYS A 388 35.68 32.38 -5.19
N ILE A 389 35.57 33.69 -5.43
CA ILE A 389 35.90 34.31 -6.72
C ILE A 389 37.41 34.53 -6.83
N THR A 390 38.05 33.95 -7.83
CA THR A 390 39.49 34.16 -8.11
C THR A 390 39.72 35.37 -9.02
N THR A 391 38.80 35.58 -9.97
CA THR A 391 38.83 36.64 -10.98
C THR A 391 37.40 37.07 -11.26
N THR A 392 37.18 38.39 -11.37
CA THR A 392 35.84 38.95 -11.57
C THR A 392 35.22 38.40 -12.86
N PRO A 393 34.03 37.76 -12.79
CA PRO A 393 33.35 37.28 -13.98
C PRO A 393 33.01 38.42 -14.95
N THR A 394 33.08 38.15 -16.25
CA THR A 394 32.76 39.12 -17.31
C THR A 394 31.61 38.67 -18.20
N ALA A 395 31.15 37.42 -18.04
CA ALA A 395 30.08 36.79 -18.77
C ALA A 395 29.48 35.66 -17.91
N CYS A 396 28.30 35.16 -18.30
CA CYS A 396 27.72 33.99 -17.66
C CYS A 396 28.44 32.69 -18.09
N PRO A 397 28.19 31.56 -17.39
CA PRO A 397 28.81 30.29 -17.71
C PRO A 397 28.60 29.85 -19.16
N PHE A 398 29.67 29.39 -19.80
CA PHE A 398 29.62 28.77 -21.12
C PHE A 398 29.62 27.25 -21.00
N ALA A 399 28.86 26.61 -21.89
CA ALA A 399 28.60 25.19 -21.86
C ALA A 399 28.39 24.66 -23.29
N ASP A 400 28.96 23.50 -23.60
CA ASP A 400 28.69 22.80 -24.85
C ASP A 400 27.48 21.89 -24.67
N ASN A 401 26.38 22.20 -25.35
CA ASN A 401 25.16 21.39 -25.36
C ASN A 401 25.20 20.20 -26.33
N GLY A 402 26.40 19.72 -26.66
CA GLY A 402 26.62 18.67 -27.67
C GLY A 402 26.75 19.21 -29.10
N SER A 403 26.84 20.54 -29.28
CA SER A 403 27.07 21.19 -30.57
C SER A 403 28.54 21.26 -30.97
N GLY A 404 29.47 20.95 -30.05
CA GLY A 404 30.91 21.08 -30.26
C GLY A 404 31.43 22.51 -30.08
N THR A 405 30.54 23.45 -29.74
CA THR A 405 30.86 24.87 -29.53
C THR A 405 30.17 25.36 -28.25
N PRO A 406 30.93 25.67 -27.18
CA PRO A 406 30.36 26.22 -25.97
C PRO A 406 29.64 27.55 -26.22
N THR A 407 28.42 27.68 -25.71
CA THR A 407 27.63 28.92 -25.76
C THR A 407 27.25 29.38 -24.35
N GLU A 408 27.02 30.68 -24.18
CA GLU A 408 26.57 31.26 -22.91
C GLU A 408 25.23 30.64 -22.50
N CYS A 409 25.16 30.18 -21.25
CA CYS A 409 24.02 29.46 -20.69
C CYS A 409 23.56 28.27 -21.55
N ALA A 410 24.50 27.62 -22.28
CA ALA A 410 24.24 26.53 -23.21
C ALA A 410 23.20 26.86 -24.30
N SER A 411 22.90 28.15 -24.53
CA SER A 411 21.73 28.62 -25.30
C SER A 411 20.38 28.11 -24.78
N GLN A 412 20.33 27.65 -23.53
CA GLN A 412 19.15 27.15 -22.82
C GLN A 412 18.77 28.03 -21.64
N GLY A 413 19.22 29.28 -21.61
CA GLY A 413 18.87 30.23 -20.58
C GLY A 413 19.27 31.65 -20.95
N THR A 414 18.86 32.59 -20.11
CA THR A 414 19.21 34.01 -20.21
C THR A 414 20.24 34.37 -19.14
N CYS A 415 21.29 35.09 -19.53
CA CYS A 415 22.30 35.59 -18.61
C CYS A 415 21.80 36.84 -17.86
N ASP A 416 21.90 36.83 -16.53
CA ASP A 416 21.81 38.05 -15.72
C ASP A 416 23.21 38.69 -15.60
N PRO A 417 23.44 39.88 -16.19
CA PRO A 417 24.76 40.51 -16.19
C PRO A 417 25.16 41.10 -14.83
N SER A 418 24.24 41.22 -13.88
CA SER A 418 24.53 41.71 -12.53
C SER A 418 25.06 40.61 -11.61
N THR A 419 24.52 39.40 -11.75
CA THR A 419 24.89 38.24 -10.94
C THR A 419 25.72 37.20 -11.71
N TYR A 420 25.89 37.35 -13.02
CA TYR A 420 26.53 36.38 -13.92
C TYR A 420 25.96 34.96 -13.75
N ARG A 421 24.65 34.85 -13.52
CA ARG A 421 23.91 33.58 -13.43
C ARG A 421 23.04 33.36 -14.65
N CYS A 422 22.86 32.10 -15.00
CA CYS A 422 21.90 31.70 -16.02
C CYS A 422 20.53 31.45 -15.39
N SER A 423 19.51 32.14 -15.90
CA SER A 423 18.11 31.78 -15.69
C SER A 423 17.70 30.81 -16.80
N CYS A 424 17.53 29.54 -16.45
CA CYS A 424 17.28 28.49 -17.43
C CYS A 424 15.86 28.55 -18.00
N ASN A 425 15.74 28.12 -19.26
CA ASN A 425 14.47 27.90 -19.93
C ASN A 425 13.75 26.71 -19.27
N ALA A 426 12.42 26.64 -19.42
CA ALA A 426 11.64 25.51 -18.94
C ALA A 426 12.19 24.17 -19.47
N GLY A 427 12.32 23.18 -18.60
CA GLY A 427 12.93 21.89 -18.92
C GLY A 427 14.43 21.80 -18.57
N TYR A 428 15.09 22.92 -18.25
CA TYR A 428 16.53 22.98 -17.97
C TYR A 428 16.83 23.54 -16.57
N THR A 429 17.92 23.09 -15.98
CA THR A 429 18.39 23.46 -14.64
C THR A 429 19.93 23.40 -14.55
N GLY A 430 20.45 23.64 -13.35
CA GLY A 430 21.89 23.74 -13.07
C GLY A 430 22.46 25.14 -13.34
N HIS A 431 23.71 25.36 -12.96
CA HIS A 431 24.35 26.69 -13.00
C HIS A 431 24.55 27.26 -14.40
N ASN A 432 24.57 26.40 -15.42
CA ASN A 432 24.81 26.74 -16.83
C ASN A 432 23.71 26.25 -17.78
N CYS A 433 22.58 25.76 -17.25
CA CYS A 433 21.43 25.26 -18.01
C CYS A 433 21.69 24.03 -18.91
N MET A 434 22.69 23.22 -18.58
CA MET A 434 22.94 21.96 -19.29
C MET A 434 22.12 20.77 -18.78
N LEU A 435 21.65 20.82 -17.54
CA LEU A 435 20.93 19.71 -16.93
C LEU A 435 19.46 19.78 -17.27
N LEU A 436 18.82 18.64 -17.46
CA LEU A 436 17.37 18.57 -17.63
C LEU A 436 16.68 18.46 -16.28
N THR A 437 15.52 19.12 -16.17
CA THR A 437 14.57 18.89 -15.08
C THR A 437 13.78 17.63 -15.37
N CYS A 438 13.52 16.80 -14.37
CA CYS A 438 12.64 15.67 -14.53
C CYS A 438 11.17 16.05 -14.26
N PRO A 439 10.21 15.27 -14.78
CA PRO A 439 8.80 15.40 -14.43
C PRO A 439 8.59 15.32 -12.92
N SER A 440 7.57 16.01 -12.46
CA SER A 440 7.18 16.01 -11.05
C SER A 440 5.73 15.57 -10.91
N GLY A 441 5.42 14.86 -9.83
CA GLY A 441 4.08 14.37 -9.47
C GLY A 441 3.90 14.39 -7.95
N PRO A 442 2.72 14.02 -7.43
CA PRO A 442 2.48 13.92 -5.99
C PRO A 442 3.55 13.07 -5.32
N ALA A 443 4.25 13.62 -4.32
CA ALA A 443 5.26 12.86 -3.61
C ALA A 443 4.62 11.67 -2.88
N TRP A 444 5.20 10.48 -3.02
CA TRP A 444 4.80 9.34 -2.21
C TRP A 444 5.23 9.57 -0.76
N PHE A 445 6.50 9.92 -0.54
CA PHE A 445 7.05 10.23 0.77
C PHE A 445 7.76 11.58 0.76
N ALA A 446 7.39 12.45 1.70
CA ALA A 446 8.02 13.75 1.90
C ALA A 446 7.87 14.20 3.35
N GLU A 447 8.64 15.20 3.76
CA GLU A 447 8.41 15.89 5.02
C GLU A 447 7.08 16.67 4.93
N PRO A 448 6.11 16.43 5.83
CA PRO A 448 4.85 17.16 5.83
C PRO A 448 5.08 18.66 6.04
N THR A 449 4.43 19.49 5.22
CA THR A 449 4.63 20.93 5.31
C THR A 449 3.74 21.58 6.37
N MET A 450 2.58 20.97 6.61
CA MET A 450 1.53 21.33 7.56
C MET A 450 0.79 20.06 7.98
N SER A 451 -0.09 20.17 8.99
CA SER A 451 -0.91 19.04 9.43
C SER A 451 -1.72 18.45 8.28
N ASN A 452 -1.62 17.14 8.08
CA ASN A 452 -2.30 16.40 7.01
C ASN A 452 -2.05 16.92 5.57
N SER A 453 -0.87 17.48 5.30
CA SER A 453 -0.46 17.87 3.94
C SER A 453 0.98 17.42 3.65
N VAL A 454 1.11 16.40 2.80
CA VAL A 454 2.41 15.75 2.51
C VAL A 454 2.62 15.39 1.03
N HIS A 455 1.57 15.23 0.23
CA HIS A 455 1.65 14.83 -1.18
C HIS A 455 1.90 16.01 -2.14
N ALA A 456 2.67 16.99 -1.69
CA ALA A 456 3.10 18.09 -2.55
C ALA A 456 3.90 17.55 -3.75
N THR A 457 3.83 18.26 -4.87
CA THR A 457 4.52 17.86 -6.10
C THR A 457 6.04 17.81 -5.88
N ALA A 458 6.66 16.66 -6.18
CA ALA A 458 8.10 16.45 -6.11
C ALA A 458 8.65 15.84 -7.40
N GLU A 459 9.91 16.13 -7.70
CA GLU A 459 10.61 15.55 -8.85
C GLU A 459 10.69 14.03 -8.71
N CYS A 460 10.29 13.31 -9.75
CA CYS A 460 10.14 11.86 -9.71
C CYS A 460 9.30 11.35 -8.52
N SER A 461 8.38 12.19 -8.01
CA SER A 461 7.43 11.86 -6.94
C SER A 461 8.08 11.31 -5.67
N ASN A 462 9.36 11.64 -5.44
CA ASN A 462 10.20 11.02 -4.42
C ASN A 462 10.16 9.48 -4.45
N MET A 463 9.98 8.88 -5.62
CA MET A 463 9.89 7.44 -5.84
C MET A 463 10.70 6.99 -7.06
N GLY A 464 11.78 7.72 -7.34
CA GLY A 464 12.73 7.43 -8.40
C GLY A 464 13.93 8.37 -8.37
N ILE A 465 14.90 8.10 -9.25
CA ILE A 465 16.08 8.95 -9.45
C ILE A 465 15.94 9.67 -10.79
N CYS A 466 16.12 10.99 -10.78
CA CYS A 466 16.17 11.79 -11.99
C CYS A 466 17.51 11.62 -12.71
N ASP A 467 17.49 11.17 -13.96
CA ASP A 467 18.63 11.28 -14.86
C ASP A 467 18.66 12.70 -15.47
N ARG A 468 19.67 13.47 -15.07
CA ARG A 468 19.84 14.87 -15.49
C ARG A 468 20.28 15.04 -16.94
N GLU A 469 20.78 13.98 -17.59
CA GLU A 469 21.18 14.04 -19.01
C GLU A 469 20.00 13.80 -19.94
N THR A 470 19.04 12.96 -19.51
CA THR A 470 17.87 12.58 -20.32
C THR A 470 16.58 13.27 -19.88
N GLY A 471 16.52 13.78 -18.65
CA GLY A 471 15.31 14.37 -18.06
C GLY A 471 14.24 13.32 -17.72
N LEU A 472 14.63 12.05 -17.59
CA LEU A 472 13.72 10.94 -17.29
C LEU A 472 13.90 10.44 -15.87
N CYS A 473 12.79 10.03 -15.25
CA CYS A 473 12.81 9.39 -13.93
C CYS A 473 13.02 7.88 -14.07
N SER A 474 14.00 7.35 -13.35
CA SER A 474 14.16 5.92 -13.12
C SER A 474 13.41 5.53 -11.85
N CYS A 475 12.22 4.96 -12.00
CA CYS A 475 11.32 4.65 -10.89
C CYS A 475 11.80 3.48 -10.04
N LYS A 476 11.40 3.48 -8.77
CA LYS A 476 11.47 2.28 -7.92
C LYS A 476 10.63 1.18 -8.56
N SER A 477 11.07 -0.07 -8.47
CA SER A 477 10.24 -1.22 -8.88
C SER A 477 8.90 -1.22 -8.14
N GLY A 478 7.84 -1.50 -8.88
CA GLY A 478 6.44 -1.35 -8.51
C GLY A 478 5.83 0.01 -8.86
N PHE A 479 6.61 0.97 -9.40
CA PHE A 479 6.13 2.31 -9.71
C PHE A 479 6.39 2.71 -11.16
N THR A 480 5.44 3.43 -11.75
CA THR A 480 5.47 3.86 -13.16
C THR A 480 4.98 5.29 -13.33
N GLY A 481 4.80 5.72 -14.59
CA GLY A 481 4.51 7.09 -14.95
C GLY A 481 5.79 7.91 -15.15
N ASN A 482 5.65 9.03 -15.87
CA ASN A 482 6.81 9.87 -16.23
C ASN A 482 7.53 10.47 -15.02
N ALA A 483 6.84 10.61 -13.88
CA ALA A 483 7.38 11.08 -12.62
C ALA A 483 7.34 10.00 -11.53
N CYS A 484 7.17 8.71 -11.84
CA CYS A 484 7.02 7.65 -10.84
C CYS A 484 5.84 7.84 -9.87
N GLN A 485 4.82 8.59 -10.31
CA GLN A 485 3.66 8.95 -9.50
C GLN A 485 2.58 7.86 -9.47
N LEU A 486 2.70 6.82 -10.28
CA LEU A 486 1.69 5.76 -10.39
C LEU A 486 2.21 4.50 -9.72
N LEU A 487 1.42 3.94 -8.81
CA LEU A 487 1.60 2.58 -8.36
C LEU A 487 1.23 1.64 -9.50
N ALA A 488 2.16 0.80 -9.93
CA ALA A 488 1.93 -0.12 -11.03
C ALA A 488 0.97 -1.23 -10.60
N CYS A 489 0.04 -1.59 -11.48
CA CYS A 489 -0.71 -2.84 -11.31
C CYS A 489 0.24 -4.05 -11.36
N PRO A 490 -0.11 -5.15 -10.67
CA PRO A 490 0.61 -6.42 -10.76
C PRO A 490 0.94 -6.84 -12.19
N GLY A 491 2.10 -7.47 -12.41
CA GLY A 491 2.50 -7.98 -13.72
C GLY A 491 2.94 -6.93 -14.76
N ALA A 492 2.86 -5.63 -14.43
CA ALA A 492 3.15 -4.55 -15.37
C ALA A 492 4.62 -4.49 -15.79
N GLU A 493 5.56 -4.81 -14.90
CA GLU A 493 7.00 -4.80 -15.21
C GLU A 493 7.39 -5.97 -16.13
N GLU A 494 6.66 -7.07 -16.07
CA GLU A 494 6.80 -8.25 -16.92
C GLU A 494 6.10 -8.11 -18.27
N GLY A 495 5.35 -7.02 -18.48
CA GLY A 495 4.55 -6.79 -19.69
C GLY A 495 3.24 -7.58 -19.73
N ASN A 496 2.84 -8.18 -18.60
CA ASN A 496 1.61 -8.94 -18.42
C ASN A 496 0.77 -8.29 -17.30
N THR A 497 0.42 -7.01 -17.47
CA THR A 497 -0.40 -6.28 -16.50
C THR A 497 -1.65 -7.07 -16.10
N CYS A 498 -1.93 -7.15 -14.81
CA CYS A 498 -3.00 -7.97 -14.21
C CYS A 498 -2.91 -9.44 -14.63
N ASN A 499 -1.68 -9.94 -14.72
CA ASN A 499 -1.32 -11.27 -15.21
C ASN A 499 -1.92 -11.65 -16.57
N GLY A 500 -2.33 -10.66 -17.37
CA GLY A 500 -3.01 -10.87 -18.66
C GLY A 500 -4.48 -11.32 -18.55
N HIS A 501 -5.06 -11.25 -17.35
CA HIS A 501 -6.43 -11.66 -17.02
C HIS A 501 -7.24 -10.50 -16.41
N GLY A 502 -6.91 -9.27 -16.80
CA GLY A 502 -7.62 -8.08 -16.33
C GLY A 502 -7.10 -6.80 -16.94
N THR A 503 -7.75 -5.70 -16.58
CA THR A 503 -7.38 -4.34 -16.99
C THR A 503 -6.97 -3.52 -15.79
N CYS A 504 -5.87 -2.77 -15.92
CA CYS A 504 -5.39 -1.87 -14.88
C CYS A 504 -6.15 -0.54 -14.89
N TYR A 505 -6.74 -0.19 -13.76
CA TYR A 505 -7.49 1.05 -13.56
C TYR A 505 -6.98 1.78 -12.32
N ASN A 506 -7.07 3.11 -12.33
CA ASN A 506 -6.88 3.89 -11.11
C ASN A 506 -8.14 3.87 -10.23
N MET A 507 -8.01 4.33 -8.98
CA MET A 507 -9.12 4.36 -8.01
C MET A 507 -10.35 5.13 -8.52
N GLN A 508 -10.16 6.24 -9.23
CA GLN A 508 -11.28 6.98 -9.84
C GLN A 508 -12.04 6.16 -10.89
N GLN A 509 -11.34 5.40 -11.72
CA GLN A 509 -11.95 4.53 -12.72
C GLN A 509 -12.60 3.31 -12.06
N LEU A 510 -11.97 2.72 -11.05
CA LEU A 510 -12.55 1.61 -10.28
C LEU A 510 -13.84 2.02 -9.57
N ALA A 511 -13.92 3.25 -9.03
CA ALA A 511 -15.16 3.77 -8.46
C ALA A 511 -16.32 3.80 -9.50
N MET A 512 -16.04 4.19 -10.74
CA MET A 512 -17.03 4.19 -11.83
C MET A 512 -17.42 2.77 -12.28
N LEU A 513 -16.61 1.76 -11.97
CA LEU A 513 -16.87 0.34 -12.25
C LEU A 513 -17.45 -0.39 -11.04
N SER A 514 -17.64 0.28 -9.90
CA SER A 514 -18.14 -0.33 -8.68
C SER A 514 -19.57 -0.83 -8.86
N LEU A 515 -19.81 -2.08 -8.47
CA LEU A 515 -21.09 -2.75 -8.64
C LEU A 515 -21.82 -2.93 -7.29
N GLU A 516 -23.14 -2.87 -7.36
CA GLU A 516 -24.06 -3.32 -6.32
C GLU A 516 -25.10 -4.21 -6.98
N ASN A 517 -25.17 -5.47 -6.56
CA ASN A 517 -26.02 -6.48 -7.19
C ASN A 517 -25.83 -6.58 -8.73
N GLY A 518 -24.58 -6.40 -9.17
CA GLY A 518 -24.17 -6.41 -10.58
C GLY A 518 -24.58 -5.18 -11.40
N GLU A 519 -25.20 -4.16 -10.79
CA GLU A 519 -25.46 -2.86 -11.42
C GLU A 519 -24.44 -1.82 -10.96
N LEU A 520 -24.09 -0.87 -11.82
CA LEU A 520 -23.19 0.23 -11.46
C LEU A 520 -23.77 1.05 -10.30
N ARG A 521 -22.99 1.25 -9.24
CA ARG A 521 -23.35 2.12 -8.09
C ARG A 521 -23.50 3.59 -8.49
N GLY A 522 -22.79 4.01 -9.55
CA GLY A 522 -22.76 5.42 -9.97
C GLY A 522 -22.02 6.35 -9.00
N VAL A 523 -21.09 5.81 -8.22
CA VAL A 523 -20.28 6.55 -7.23
C VAL A 523 -18.98 7.05 -7.84
N THR A 524 -18.36 8.00 -7.16
CA THR A 524 -17.13 8.65 -7.62
C THR A 524 -16.04 8.65 -6.55
N TYR A 525 -14.80 8.83 -6.99
CA TYR A 525 -13.64 8.96 -6.10
C TYR A 525 -12.66 9.97 -6.71
N GLY A 526 -12.31 11.01 -5.95
CA GLY A 526 -11.35 12.02 -6.39
C GLY A 526 -11.84 12.93 -7.51
N THR A 527 -13.15 13.21 -7.61
CA THR A 527 -13.68 14.14 -8.63
C THR A 527 -13.27 15.59 -8.34
N VAL A 528 -13.10 15.92 -7.07
CA VAL A 528 -12.42 17.13 -6.60
C VAL A 528 -11.19 16.66 -5.81
N PRO A 529 -10.00 16.66 -6.45
CA PRO A 529 -8.78 16.23 -5.78
C PRO A 529 -8.46 17.13 -4.59
N ASP A 530 -8.22 16.52 -3.44
CA ASP A 530 -7.74 17.14 -2.21
C ASP A 530 -6.72 16.23 -1.50
N GLU A 531 -6.37 16.57 -0.26
CA GLU A 531 -5.42 15.79 0.55
C GLU A 531 -6.02 14.49 1.10
N ASP A 532 -7.34 14.30 1.03
CA ASP A 532 -8.03 13.08 1.49
C ASP A 532 -8.11 12.01 0.39
N ASN A 533 -8.15 12.41 -0.87
CA ASN A 533 -8.26 11.52 -2.03
C ASN A 533 -7.13 11.69 -3.05
N TRP A 534 -5.95 12.14 -2.61
CA TRP A 534 -4.77 12.37 -3.46
C TRP A 534 -4.38 11.13 -4.30
N ASP A 535 -4.74 9.94 -3.80
CA ASP A 535 -4.46 8.63 -4.35
C ASP A 535 -5.37 8.26 -5.53
N TYR A 536 -6.44 9.02 -5.79
CA TYR A 536 -7.46 8.74 -6.81
C TYR A 536 -6.90 8.40 -8.20
N ASN A 537 -5.78 9.02 -8.55
CA ASN A 537 -5.07 8.82 -9.82
C ASN A 537 -3.65 8.27 -9.66
N SER A 538 -3.18 8.11 -8.43
CA SER A 538 -1.81 7.67 -8.12
C SER A 538 -1.78 6.17 -7.81
N ILE A 539 -2.83 5.64 -7.17
CA ILE A 539 -2.98 4.22 -6.88
C ILE A 539 -3.79 3.54 -7.98
N GLN A 540 -3.31 2.35 -8.40
CA GLN A 540 -3.95 1.53 -9.43
C GLN A 540 -4.18 0.10 -8.94
N GLY A 541 -5.22 -0.51 -9.47
CA GLY A 541 -5.66 -1.87 -9.17
C GLY A 541 -6.12 -2.62 -10.41
N CYS A 542 -6.25 -3.94 -10.28
CA CYS A 542 -6.67 -4.80 -11.37
C CYS A 542 -8.18 -5.05 -11.34
N TYR A 543 -8.85 -4.70 -12.44
CA TYR A 543 -10.20 -5.16 -12.72
C TYR A 543 -10.11 -6.47 -13.51
N CYS A 544 -10.34 -7.59 -12.84
CA CYS A 544 -10.14 -8.91 -13.42
C CYS A 544 -11.23 -9.29 -14.42
N ASP A 545 -10.87 -10.15 -15.37
CA ASP A 545 -11.79 -10.68 -16.37
C ASP A 545 -12.78 -11.69 -15.73
N ASP A 546 -14.04 -11.60 -16.16
CA ASP A 546 -15.15 -12.43 -15.68
C ASP A 546 -15.64 -13.43 -16.76
N ALA A 547 -16.50 -14.37 -16.33
CA ALA A 547 -17.23 -15.31 -17.17
C ALA A 547 -16.34 -16.21 -18.06
N TYR A 548 -15.26 -16.75 -17.49
CA TYR A 548 -14.46 -17.77 -18.15
C TYR A 548 -15.11 -19.15 -18.00
N PHE A 549 -15.26 -19.88 -19.10
CA PHE A 549 -15.83 -21.23 -19.12
C PHE A 549 -14.75 -22.30 -18.88
N HIS A 550 -14.90 -23.12 -17.84
CA HIS A 550 -13.92 -24.15 -17.49
C HIS A 550 -14.40 -25.57 -17.75
N GLY A 551 -15.72 -25.77 -17.87
CA GLY A 551 -16.33 -27.09 -18.01
C GLY A 551 -16.09 -27.99 -16.78
N PRO A 552 -16.62 -29.22 -16.76
CA PRO A 552 -17.27 -29.91 -17.87
C PRO A 552 -18.75 -29.54 -18.08
N PHE A 553 -19.35 -28.81 -17.15
CA PHE A 553 -20.77 -28.46 -17.23
C PHE A 553 -21.01 -27.22 -18.08
N GLY A 554 -22.17 -27.13 -18.73
CA GLY A 554 -22.48 -26.08 -19.72
C GLY A 554 -22.56 -24.65 -19.15
N TRP A 555 -22.60 -24.50 -17.82
CA TRP A 555 -22.74 -23.22 -17.13
C TRP A 555 -21.68 -23.01 -16.03
N ASP A 556 -20.58 -23.74 -16.13
CA ASP A 556 -19.45 -23.68 -15.19
C ASP A 556 -18.55 -22.50 -15.53
N PHE A 557 -18.95 -21.32 -15.04
CA PHE A 557 -18.27 -20.05 -15.25
C PHE A 557 -17.59 -19.57 -13.98
N SER A 558 -16.40 -19.04 -14.13
CA SER A 558 -15.71 -18.34 -13.05
C SER A 558 -15.12 -17.01 -13.47
N SER A 559 -14.51 -16.31 -12.52
CA SER A 559 -13.86 -15.01 -12.69
C SER A 559 -12.48 -15.03 -12.05
N PHE A 560 -11.52 -14.31 -12.60
CA PHE A 560 -10.19 -14.14 -12.00
C PHE A 560 -10.17 -13.21 -10.77
N SER A 561 -11.34 -12.80 -10.26
CA SER A 561 -11.50 -11.88 -9.13
C SER A 561 -11.20 -12.49 -7.74
N ALA A 562 -10.80 -13.76 -7.63
CA ALA A 562 -10.45 -14.36 -6.33
C ALA A 562 -9.09 -13.92 -5.78
N SER A 563 -8.35 -13.09 -6.53
CA SER A 563 -7.08 -12.50 -6.11
C SER A 563 -6.92 -11.10 -6.67
N TYR A 564 -6.21 -10.26 -5.95
CA TYR A 564 -5.95 -8.87 -6.34
C TYR A 564 -5.16 -8.74 -7.67
N ASP A 565 -4.40 -9.75 -8.07
CA ASP A 565 -3.54 -9.75 -9.26
C ASP A 565 -4.12 -10.54 -10.45
N CYS A 566 -5.36 -11.02 -10.32
CA CYS A 566 -6.04 -11.84 -11.33
C CYS A 566 -5.36 -13.17 -11.65
N THR A 567 -4.64 -13.78 -10.69
CA THR A 567 -4.05 -15.12 -10.85
C THR A 567 -4.94 -16.27 -10.37
N LYS A 568 -5.93 -15.98 -9.53
CA LYS A 568 -6.83 -16.96 -8.91
C LYS A 568 -8.25 -16.83 -9.45
N LEU A 569 -8.85 -17.98 -9.72
CA LEU A 569 -10.24 -18.10 -10.14
C LEU A 569 -11.14 -18.20 -8.90
N SER A 570 -12.26 -17.49 -8.94
CA SER A 570 -13.43 -17.79 -8.13
C SER A 570 -14.09 -19.07 -8.63
N CYS A 571 -15.13 -19.52 -7.96
CA CYS A 571 -15.94 -20.66 -8.40
C CYS A 571 -17.40 -20.25 -8.61
N PRO A 572 -18.21 -21.09 -9.29
CA PRO A 572 -19.63 -20.83 -9.44
C PRO A 572 -20.33 -20.58 -8.10
N TYR A 573 -21.19 -19.56 -8.08
CA TYR A 573 -22.04 -19.25 -6.94
C TYR A 573 -23.40 -19.91 -7.10
N GLY A 574 -23.97 -20.34 -5.99
CA GLY A 574 -25.25 -21.03 -5.96
C GLY A 574 -25.96 -20.91 -4.62
N ASP A 575 -27.19 -21.42 -4.61
CA ASP A 575 -28.05 -21.51 -3.43
C ASP A 575 -27.58 -22.63 -2.51
N ASN A 576 -27.68 -22.45 -1.19
CA ASN A 576 -27.32 -23.52 -0.26
C ASN A 576 -28.45 -24.55 -0.28
N PRO A 577 -28.22 -25.81 -0.69
CA PRO A 577 -29.31 -26.79 -0.76
C PRO A 577 -29.88 -27.17 0.61
N GLN A 578 -29.20 -26.81 1.70
CA GLN A 578 -29.68 -27.11 3.04
C GLN A 578 -30.72 -26.10 3.53
N THR A 579 -30.73 -24.85 3.06
CA THR A 579 -31.74 -23.85 3.46
C THR A 579 -33.11 -24.22 2.89
N THR A 580 -34.19 -23.83 3.57
CA THR A 580 -35.56 -24.24 3.18
C THR A 580 -36.52 -23.07 3.18
N GLY A 581 -37.57 -23.15 2.36
CA GLY A 581 -38.59 -22.10 2.25
C GLY A 581 -38.13 -20.89 1.43
N GLN A 582 -37.03 -21.01 0.71
CA GLN A 582 -36.54 -19.99 -0.20
C GLN A 582 -37.31 -19.99 -1.51
N VAL A 583 -37.23 -18.88 -2.21
CA VAL A 583 -37.84 -18.69 -3.51
C VAL A 583 -36.86 -18.01 -4.44
N ASN A 584 -36.88 -18.42 -5.69
CA ASN A 584 -36.17 -17.74 -6.76
C ASN A 584 -36.82 -16.39 -7.06
N GLU A 585 -35.99 -15.45 -7.52
CA GLU A 585 -36.45 -14.16 -8.04
C GLU A 585 -37.44 -14.35 -9.18
N VAL A 586 -38.57 -13.64 -9.10
CA VAL A 586 -39.57 -13.61 -10.17
C VAL A 586 -39.96 -12.17 -10.49
N GLN A 587 -39.73 -11.79 -11.74
CA GLN A 587 -40.18 -10.51 -12.29
C GLN A 587 -41.29 -10.75 -13.31
N THR A 588 -42.17 -9.78 -13.45
CA THR A 588 -43.21 -9.78 -14.48
C THR A 588 -42.98 -8.63 -15.45
N MET A 589 -43.14 -8.92 -16.75
CA MET A 589 -43.04 -7.92 -17.81
C MET A 589 -44.39 -7.80 -18.50
N THR A 590 -44.94 -6.59 -18.55
CA THR A 590 -46.12 -6.30 -19.37
C THR A 590 -45.69 -5.63 -20.67
N CYS A 591 -45.97 -6.24 -21.82
CA CYS A 591 -45.70 -5.62 -23.13
C CYS A 591 -46.99 -5.35 -23.92
N ILE A 592 -47.21 -4.08 -24.25
CA ILE A 592 -48.32 -3.61 -25.09
C ILE A 592 -47.73 -3.06 -26.39
N ALA A 593 -47.72 -3.86 -27.46
CA ALA A 593 -47.19 -3.45 -28.76
C ALA A 593 -47.80 -4.25 -29.92
N THR A 594 -47.77 -3.65 -31.12
CA THR A 594 -48.27 -4.30 -32.35
C THR A 594 -47.26 -4.33 -33.49
N ALA A 595 -46.10 -3.70 -33.31
CA ALA A 595 -44.99 -3.67 -34.27
C ALA A 595 -43.70 -3.19 -33.59
N GLY A 596 -42.56 -3.49 -34.22
CA GLY A 596 -41.24 -3.01 -33.80
C GLY A 596 -40.41 -4.04 -33.05
N THR A 597 -39.28 -3.58 -32.52
CA THR A 597 -38.34 -4.35 -31.72
C THR A 597 -38.01 -3.59 -30.43
N PHE A 598 -37.50 -4.29 -29.44
CA PHE A 598 -36.98 -3.72 -28.20
C PHE A 598 -35.73 -4.49 -27.76
N GLN A 599 -34.93 -3.89 -26.88
CA GLN A 599 -33.86 -4.60 -26.19
C GLN A 599 -34.19 -4.66 -24.71
N VAL A 600 -33.85 -5.77 -24.06
CA VAL A 600 -33.87 -5.89 -22.60
C VAL A 600 -32.45 -5.66 -22.09
N SER A 601 -32.32 -4.94 -20.99
CA SER A 601 -31.05 -4.73 -20.31
C SER A 601 -31.09 -5.24 -18.86
N PHE A 602 -29.96 -5.84 -18.46
CA PHE A 602 -29.69 -6.36 -17.13
C PHE A 602 -28.19 -6.26 -16.85
N ARG A 603 -27.79 -5.67 -15.72
CA ARG A 603 -26.40 -5.56 -15.28
C ARG A 603 -25.47 -5.00 -16.36
N GLN A 604 -25.91 -3.90 -16.97
CA GLN A 604 -25.24 -3.19 -18.07
C GLN A 604 -25.09 -3.97 -19.39
N ASP A 605 -25.62 -5.19 -19.47
CA ASP A 605 -25.67 -5.97 -20.71
C ASP A 605 -27.00 -5.74 -21.43
N PHE A 606 -26.98 -5.85 -22.75
CA PHE A 606 -28.12 -5.58 -23.62
C PHE A 606 -28.36 -6.77 -24.54
N SER A 607 -29.62 -7.20 -24.61
CA SER A 607 -29.99 -8.27 -25.52
C SER A 607 -29.87 -7.78 -26.96
N ALA A 608 -29.74 -8.71 -27.91
CA ALA A 608 -30.04 -8.41 -29.31
C ALA A 608 -31.49 -7.93 -29.48
N ASP A 609 -31.81 -7.27 -30.60
CA ASP A 609 -33.15 -6.78 -30.90
C ASP A 609 -34.20 -7.89 -30.84
N ILE A 610 -35.14 -7.76 -29.90
CA ILE A 610 -36.23 -8.69 -29.66
C ILE A 610 -37.47 -8.21 -30.43
N PRO A 611 -38.01 -8.99 -31.37
CA PRO A 611 -39.23 -8.60 -32.08
C PRO A 611 -40.46 -8.66 -31.16
N TYR A 612 -41.41 -7.73 -31.36
CA TYR A 612 -42.64 -7.65 -30.56
C TYR A 612 -43.47 -8.96 -30.58
N ASP A 613 -43.32 -9.76 -31.63
CA ASP A 613 -44.00 -11.04 -31.83
C ASP A 613 -43.14 -12.26 -31.47
N ALA A 614 -42.02 -12.07 -30.74
CA ALA A 614 -41.17 -13.17 -30.28
C ALA A 614 -41.97 -14.20 -29.47
N THR A 615 -41.76 -15.48 -29.80
CA THR A 615 -42.31 -16.60 -29.03
C THR A 615 -41.61 -16.75 -27.68
N VAL A 616 -42.21 -17.49 -26.73
CA VAL A 616 -41.59 -17.81 -25.43
C VAL A 616 -40.16 -18.36 -25.59
N ALA A 617 -39.97 -19.29 -26.53
CA ALA A 617 -38.67 -19.92 -26.76
C ALA A 617 -37.62 -18.92 -27.28
N GLN A 618 -38.03 -18.01 -28.16
CA GLN A 618 -37.15 -16.94 -28.66
C GLN A 618 -36.83 -15.93 -27.55
N PHE A 619 -37.85 -15.45 -26.84
CA PHE A 619 -37.66 -14.47 -25.78
C PHE A 619 -36.76 -14.99 -24.66
N ARG A 620 -36.98 -16.24 -24.23
CA ARG A 620 -36.08 -16.94 -23.30
C ARG A 620 -34.65 -17.00 -23.83
N ALA A 621 -34.45 -17.33 -25.10
CA ALA A 621 -33.10 -17.39 -25.68
C ALA A 621 -32.40 -16.02 -25.72
N TYR A 622 -33.13 -14.93 -25.94
CA TYR A 622 -32.57 -13.57 -25.85
C TYR A 622 -32.15 -13.21 -24.43
N LEU A 623 -32.95 -13.57 -23.41
CA LEU A 623 -32.58 -13.34 -22.01
C LEU A 623 -31.38 -14.21 -21.60
N GLN A 624 -31.35 -15.48 -22.00
CA GLN A 624 -30.25 -16.40 -21.69
C GLN A 624 -28.92 -16.08 -22.39
N ALA A 625 -28.94 -15.14 -23.34
CA ALA A 625 -27.73 -14.67 -24.01
C ALA A 625 -27.02 -13.56 -23.23
N LEU A 626 -27.68 -12.98 -22.21
CA LEU A 626 -27.08 -11.98 -21.33
C LEU A 626 -26.13 -12.67 -20.35
N TYR A 627 -24.92 -12.13 -20.15
CA TYR A 627 -23.83 -12.83 -19.45
C TYR A 627 -24.18 -13.26 -18.02
N SER A 628 -25.05 -12.50 -17.35
CA SER A 628 -25.44 -12.72 -15.95
C SER A 628 -26.80 -13.41 -15.81
N ILE A 629 -27.48 -13.75 -16.92
CA ILE A 629 -28.71 -14.54 -16.95
C ILE A 629 -28.42 -15.83 -17.70
N ASN A 630 -27.84 -16.81 -17.02
CA ASN A 630 -27.55 -18.12 -17.62
C ASN A 630 -28.82 -18.95 -17.84
N GLU A 631 -29.76 -18.89 -16.88
CA GLU A 631 -31.00 -19.66 -16.96
C GLU A 631 -32.20 -18.93 -16.36
N VAL A 632 -33.28 -18.89 -17.14
CA VAL A 632 -34.55 -18.24 -16.79
C VAL A 632 -35.72 -19.04 -17.35
N ALA A 633 -36.76 -19.23 -16.54
CA ALA A 633 -38.03 -19.78 -16.97
C ALA A 633 -38.96 -18.65 -17.39
N VAL A 634 -39.57 -18.77 -18.57
CA VAL A 634 -40.43 -17.76 -19.17
C VAL A 634 -41.80 -18.37 -19.48
N SER A 635 -42.87 -17.69 -19.07
CA SER A 635 -44.24 -18.04 -19.44
C SER A 635 -45.07 -16.80 -19.75
N PHE A 636 -45.98 -16.88 -20.72
CA PHE A 636 -46.94 -15.82 -21.04
C PHE A 636 -48.31 -16.15 -20.45
N ASP A 637 -48.97 -15.16 -19.86
CA ASP A 637 -50.32 -15.29 -19.29
C ASP A 637 -51.37 -15.60 -20.36
N SER A 638 -51.16 -15.08 -21.58
CA SER A 638 -52.06 -15.23 -22.71
C SER A 638 -51.32 -15.10 -24.05
N GLY A 639 -51.88 -15.68 -25.11
CA GLY A 639 -51.31 -15.59 -26.45
C GLY A 639 -50.09 -16.50 -26.69
N SER A 640 -49.32 -16.18 -27.72
CA SER A 640 -48.12 -16.95 -28.16
C SER A 640 -46.91 -16.05 -28.44
N THR A 641 -47.06 -14.75 -28.21
CA THR A 641 -46.10 -13.69 -28.55
C THR A 641 -45.88 -12.79 -27.35
N VAL A 642 -44.65 -12.29 -27.20
CA VAL A 642 -44.20 -11.51 -26.03
C VAL A 642 -44.97 -10.20 -25.84
N CYS A 643 -45.50 -9.61 -26.91
CA CYS A 643 -46.36 -8.44 -26.86
C CYS A 643 -47.72 -8.71 -27.50
N SER A 644 -48.73 -7.97 -27.07
CA SER A 644 -50.05 -7.93 -27.72
C SER A 644 -50.71 -6.56 -27.58
N SER A 645 -51.86 -6.38 -28.23
CA SER A 645 -52.65 -5.13 -28.14
C SER A 645 -53.61 -5.15 -26.95
N GLY A 646 -54.16 -3.99 -26.59
CA GLY A 646 -55.13 -3.89 -25.49
C GLY A 646 -54.44 -3.94 -24.13
N ALA A 647 -54.71 -4.98 -23.33
CA ALA A 647 -54.08 -5.15 -22.02
C ALA A 647 -52.60 -5.58 -22.09
N GLY A 648 -52.12 -5.97 -23.28
CA GLY A 648 -50.78 -6.50 -23.46
C GLY A 648 -50.66 -7.96 -23.04
N THR A 649 -49.46 -8.51 -23.22
CA THR A 649 -49.08 -9.84 -22.72
C THR A 649 -48.28 -9.65 -21.44
N VAL A 650 -48.62 -10.40 -20.39
CA VAL A 650 -47.84 -10.45 -19.15
C VAL A 650 -46.94 -11.68 -19.20
N SER A 651 -45.63 -11.43 -19.21
CA SER A 651 -44.61 -12.46 -19.15
C SER A 651 -44.12 -12.63 -17.72
N THR A 652 -44.18 -13.84 -17.17
CA THR A 652 -43.55 -14.20 -15.89
C THR A 652 -42.15 -14.74 -16.16
N LEU A 653 -41.16 -14.15 -15.50
CA LEU A 653 -39.74 -14.43 -15.65
C LEU A 653 -39.22 -14.90 -14.30
N SER A 654 -38.97 -16.20 -14.16
CA SER A 654 -38.39 -16.78 -12.94
C SER A 654 -36.91 -17.07 -13.19
N PHE A 655 -36.05 -16.32 -12.51
CA PHE A 655 -34.61 -16.41 -12.66
C PHE A 655 -34.08 -17.57 -11.83
N LYS A 656 -33.13 -18.30 -12.40
CA LYS A 656 -32.39 -19.32 -11.65
C LYS A 656 -31.05 -18.79 -11.14
N VAL A 657 -30.83 -17.48 -11.24
CA VAL A 657 -29.69 -16.80 -10.62
C VAL A 657 -30.07 -16.60 -9.15
N PRO A 658 -29.18 -16.93 -8.18
CA PRO A 658 -29.54 -16.81 -6.78
C PRO A 658 -29.65 -15.36 -6.32
N GLY A 659 -30.44 -15.13 -5.27
CA GLY A 659 -30.59 -13.84 -4.60
C GLY A 659 -31.70 -12.96 -5.18
N ASP A 660 -31.88 -11.82 -4.53
CA ASP A 660 -32.68 -10.68 -4.99
C ASP A 660 -31.96 -10.02 -6.16
N LEU A 661 -32.58 -9.94 -7.35
CA LEU A 661 -31.93 -9.44 -8.57
C LEU A 661 -32.48 -8.07 -8.95
N PRO A 662 -31.67 -7.19 -9.55
CA PRO A 662 -32.17 -5.90 -10.00
C PRO A 662 -33.26 -6.07 -11.07
N LEU A 663 -34.18 -5.12 -11.12
CA LEU A 663 -35.28 -5.15 -12.08
C LEU A 663 -34.75 -5.02 -13.51
N LEU A 664 -35.23 -5.87 -14.42
CA LEU A 664 -34.97 -5.71 -15.85
C LEU A 664 -35.44 -4.35 -16.35
N THR A 665 -34.73 -3.82 -17.34
CA THR A 665 -35.15 -2.62 -18.07
C THR A 665 -35.26 -2.91 -19.56
N ALA A 666 -35.90 -2.01 -20.32
CA ALA A 666 -35.99 -2.16 -21.78
C ALA A 666 -35.77 -0.84 -22.51
N ASP A 667 -35.01 -0.90 -23.61
CA ASP A 667 -35.00 0.14 -24.63
C ASP A 667 -36.14 -0.13 -25.61
N THR A 668 -37.16 0.74 -25.55
CA THR A 668 -38.36 0.67 -26.39
C THR A 668 -38.33 1.67 -27.55
N THR A 669 -37.19 2.28 -27.88
CA THR A 669 -37.09 3.33 -28.93
C THR A 669 -37.56 2.86 -30.30
N GLN A 670 -37.38 1.57 -30.62
CA GLN A 670 -37.85 0.95 -31.87
C GLN A 670 -39.19 0.23 -31.74
N LEU A 671 -39.83 0.27 -30.57
CA LEU A 671 -41.09 -0.40 -30.30
C LEU A 671 -42.26 0.57 -30.51
N THR A 672 -43.28 0.13 -31.24
CA THR A 672 -44.55 0.87 -31.30
C THR A 672 -45.45 0.37 -30.16
N GLY A 673 -45.15 0.83 -28.95
CA GLY A 673 -45.77 0.30 -27.74
C GLY A 673 -45.08 0.73 -26.46
N SER A 674 -45.34 0.00 -25.38
CA SER A 674 -44.71 0.19 -24.07
C SER A 674 -44.39 -1.13 -23.40
N ILE A 675 -43.33 -1.14 -22.61
CA ILE A 675 -42.93 -2.24 -21.74
C ILE A 675 -42.79 -1.71 -20.32
N SER A 676 -43.24 -2.49 -19.33
CA SER A 676 -42.99 -2.23 -17.91
C SER A 676 -42.61 -3.53 -17.21
N PHE A 677 -41.70 -3.44 -16.25
CA PHE A 677 -41.30 -4.54 -15.38
C PHE A 677 -41.79 -4.28 -13.95
N GLU A 678 -42.14 -5.35 -13.24
CA GLU A 678 -42.49 -5.33 -11.83
C GLU A 678 -41.86 -6.54 -11.14
N GLU A 679 -41.26 -6.33 -9.97
CA GLU A 679 -40.82 -7.41 -9.09
C GLU A 679 -42.05 -8.07 -8.47
N SER A 680 -42.23 -9.36 -8.71
CA SER A 680 -43.40 -10.11 -8.25
C SER A 680 -43.09 -11.01 -7.05
N VAL A 681 -41.86 -11.55 -7.01
CA VAL A 681 -41.32 -12.32 -5.90
C VAL A 681 -39.86 -11.92 -5.76
N GLN A 682 -39.51 -11.32 -4.63
CA GLN A 682 -38.13 -11.05 -4.26
C GLN A 682 -37.40 -12.36 -3.98
N GLY A 683 -36.29 -12.60 -4.66
CA GLY A 683 -35.44 -13.77 -4.48
C GLY A 683 -34.82 -13.84 -3.09
N THR A 684 -34.82 -15.03 -2.49
CA THR A 684 -34.27 -15.26 -1.14
C THR A 684 -33.23 -16.37 -1.08
N THR A 685 -32.92 -16.99 -2.23
CA THR A 685 -31.83 -17.96 -2.35
C THR A 685 -30.48 -17.30 -2.09
N GLU A 686 -29.54 -18.00 -1.46
CA GLU A 686 -28.23 -17.40 -1.18
C GLU A 686 -27.34 -17.37 -2.42
N PHE A 687 -26.44 -16.39 -2.47
CA PHE A 687 -25.40 -16.30 -3.50
C PHE A 687 -24.04 -16.63 -2.87
N ILE A 688 -23.76 -17.93 -2.70
CA ILE A 688 -22.57 -18.43 -1.99
C ILE A 688 -21.69 -19.23 -2.96
N GLU A 689 -20.38 -19.01 -2.90
CA GLU A 689 -19.41 -19.78 -3.68
C GLU A 689 -19.52 -21.28 -3.37
N CYS A 690 -19.63 -22.09 -4.42
CA CYS A 690 -19.87 -23.54 -4.31
C CYS A 690 -21.06 -23.91 -3.42
N SER A 691 -22.09 -23.06 -3.36
CA SER A 691 -23.31 -23.26 -2.57
C SER A 691 -23.05 -23.52 -1.07
N GLY A 692 -21.85 -23.24 -0.56
CA GLY A 692 -21.41 -23.63 0.79
C GLY A 692 -21.26 -25.15 1.00
N GLN A 693 -21.28 -25.95 -0.07
CA GLN A 693 -21.22 -27.41 -0.04
C GLN A 693 -20.03 -27.99 -0.83
N GLY A 694 -19.03 -27.17 -1.08
CA GLY A 694 -17.74 -27.59 -1.64
C GLY A 694 -16.63 -26.58 -1.33
N THR A 695 -15.40 -26.94 -1.67
CA THR A 695 -14.24 -26.04 -1.67
C THR A 695 -13.91 -25.61 -3.10
N CYS A 696 -13.48 -24.37 -3.30
CA CYS A 696 -13.08 -23.88 -4.61
C CYS A 696 -11.60 -24.20 -4.90
N ASP A 697 -11.31 -24.89 -6.01
CA ASP A 697 -9.94 -24.94 -6.52
C ASP A 697 -9.62 -23.63 -7.26
N ARG A 698 -8.95 -22.71 -6.55
CA ARG A 698 -8.54 -21.39 -7.06
C ARG A 698 -7.68 -21.43 -8.34
N SER A 699 -7.11 -22.58 -8.71
CA SER A 699 -6.32 -22.72 -9.94
C SER A 699 -7.14 -23.13 -11.16
N THR A 700 -8.29 -23.76 -10.95
CA THR A 700 -9.16 -24.25 -12.03
C THR A 700 -10.53 -23.57 -12.06
N GLY A 701 -10.96 -22.95 -10.97
CA GLY A 701 -12.29 -22.35 -10.81
C GLY A 701 -13.40 -23.38 -10.63
N ILE A 702 -13.04 -24.62 -10.27
CA ILE A 702 -13.99 -25.75 -10.15
C ILE A 702 -14.29 -26.00 -8.66
N CYS A 703 -15.57 -26.20 -8.35
CA CYS A 703 -16.01 -26.61 -7.02
C CYS A 703 -15.77 -28.10 -6.77
N ASP A 704 -15.01 -28.41 -5.73
CA ASP A 704 -14.88 -29.75 -5.17
C ASP A 704 -16.01 -30.00 -4.16
N CYS A 705 -17.11 -30.59 -4.64
CA CYS A 705 -18.29 -30.84 -3.81
C CYS A 705 -18.01 -31.87 -2.70
N PHE A 706 -18.53 -31.59 -1.50
CA PHE A 706 -18.48 -32.54 -0.39
C PHE A 706 -19.35 -33.77 -0.67
N PRO A 707 -19.07 -34.90 0.03
CA PRO A 707 -19.88 -36.11 -0.13
C PRO A 707 -21.37 -35.86 0.09
N GLY A 708 -22.19 -36.29 -0.87
CA GLY A 708 -23.65 -36.10 -0.84
C GLY A 708 -24.15 -34.87 -1.58
N TYR A 709 -23.27 -34.09 -2.18
CA TYR A 709 -23.61 -32.91 -2.99
C TYR A 709 -23.15 -33.05 -4.43
N SER A 710 -23.85 -32.37 -5.34
CA SER A 710 -23.57 -32.34 -6.78
C SER A 710 -24.02 -30.99 -7.34
N SER A 711 -23.62 -30.70 -8.59
CA SER A 711 -24.11 -29.53 -9.33
C SER A 711 -25.64 -29.47 -9.35
N SER A 712 -26.18 -28.28 -9.14
CA SER A 712 -27.61 -27.97 -9.23
C SER A 712 -28.02 -27.52 -10.62
N ASP A 713 -29.34 -27.42 -10.84
CA ASP A 713 -29.94 -26.74 -11.98
C ASP A 713 -30.41 -25.30 -11.66
N GLY A 714 -30.17 -24.80 -10.45
CA GLY A 714 -30.57 -23.46 -9.98
C GLY A 714 -32.06 -23.27 -9.69
N SER A 715 -32.85 -24.34 -9.58
CA SER A 715 -34.29 -24.23 -9.27
C SER A 715 -34.59 -23.81 -7.83
N GLY A 716 -33.58 -23.72 -6.96
CA GLY A 716 -33.75 -23.35 -5.55
C GLY A 716 -34.48 -24.42 -4.71
N ASP A 717 -34.56 -25.66 -5.20
CA ASP A 717 -35.20 -26.77 -4.50
C ASP A 717 -34.23 -27.63 -3.69
N GLY A 718 -32.92 -27.36 -3.82
CA GLY A 718 -31.82 -28.05 -3.15
C GLY A 718 -31.65 -29.53 -3.53
N VAL A 719 -32.39 -30.08 -4.48
CA VAL A 719 -32.40 -31.53 -4.79
C VAL A 719 -32.26 -31.85 -6.27
N THR A 720 -32.54 -30.91 -7.16
CA THR A 720 -32.47 -31.14 -8.60
C THR A 720 -31.04 -30.97 -9.13
N VAL A 721 -30.48 -32.08 -9.63
CA VAL A 721 -29.14 -32.10 -10.23
C VAL A 721 -29.16 -31.43 -11.61
N GLY A 722 -28.16 -30.59 -11.88
CA GLY A 722 -28.02 -29.84 -13.13
C GLY A 722 -26.57 -29.66 -13.60
N GLN A 723 -26.31 -28.54 -14.27
CA GLN A 723 -25.06 -28.26 -15.00
C GLN A 723 -24.40 -26.91 -14.60
N ARG A 724 -24.62 -26.44 -13.38
CA ARG A 724 -24.02 -25.21 -12.85
C ARG A 724 -22.60 -25.36 -12.32
N GLY A 725 -22.19 -26.56 -11.89
CA GLY A 725 -20.91 -26.77 -11.23
C GLY A 725 -20.84 -26.23 -9.80
N ASP A 726 -21.97 -25.89 -9.17
CA ASP A 726 -22.06 -25.09 -7.93
C ASP A 726 -22.19 -25.90 -6.63
N CYS A 727 -22.26 -27.24 -6.68
CA CYS A 727 -22.56 -28.09 -5.52
C CYS A 727 -23.93 -27.84 -4.85
N GLY A 728 -24.85 -27.18 -5.53
CA GLY A 728 -26.14 -26.76 -4.97
C GLY A 728 -27.25 -27.82 -4.96
N ALA A 729 -26.95 -29.11 -5.17
CA ALA A 729 -27.96 -30.18 -5.15
C ALA A 729 -27.56 -31.33 -4.23
N MET A 730 -28.46 -31.70 -3.32
CA MET A 730 -28.32 -32.87 -2.45
C MET A 730 -28.61 -34.17 -3.23
N LEU A 731 -27.64 -35.08 -3.21
CA LEU A 731 -27.80 -36.44 -3.67
C LEU A 731 -28.57 -37.23 -2.61
N ILE A 732 -29.87 -37.41 -2.82
CA ILE A 732 -30.68 -38.27 -1.98
C ILE A 732 -30.20 -39.71 -2.20
N PHE A 733 -29.37 -40.22 -1.30
CA PHE A 733 -29.14 -41.65 -1.19
C PHE A 733 -30.47 -42.27 -0.79
N ALA A 734 -31.20 -42.84 -1.76
CA ALA A 734 -32.26 -43.77 -1.43
C ALA A 734 -31.63 -44.80 -0.49
N SER A 735 -32.04 -44.80 0.77
CA SER A 735 -31.65 -45.83 1.72
C SER A 735 -31.96 -47.15 1.02
N ALA A 736 -30.94 -47.91 0.67
CA ALA A 736 -31.10 -49.26 0.17
C ALA A 736 -31.68 -50.11 1.31
N GLN A 737 -32.99 -50.02 1.49
CA GLN A 737 -33.83 -51.12 1.92
C GLN A 737 -34.45 -51.72 0.66
N ASP A 738 -33.61 -52.23 -0.22
CA ASP A 738 -33.98 -53.27 -1.18
C ASP A 738 -32.72 -54.13 -1.36
N GLU A 739 -32.42 -54.94 -0.34
CA GLU A 739 -31.75 -56.22 -0.58
C GLU A 739 -32.73 -57.07 -1.39
N ASP A 740 -32.67 -57.00 -2.73
CA ASP A 740 -32.99 -58.09 -3.66
C ASP A 740 -32.90 -57.60 -5.12
N ALA A 741 -31.67 -57.40 -5.61
CA ALA A 741 -31.42 -57.32 -7.06
C ALA A 741 -30.01 -57.84 -7.43
N GLU A 742 -29.63 -59.02 -6.96
CA GLU A 742 -28.74 -59.89 -7.73
C GLU A 742 -29.58 -60.72 -8.70
N THR A 743 -29.74 -60.25 -9.94
CA THR A 743 -29.71 -61.05 -11.19
C THR A 743 -30.19 -60.20 -12.38
N LEU A 744 -29.24 -59.62 -13.13
CA LEU A 744 -29.09 -59.77 -14.59
C LEU A 744 -27.87 -58.98 -15.10
#